data_AF-A0A1V6B372-F1
#
_entry.id   AF-A0A1V6B372-F1
#
_cell.length_a   1.000
_cell.length_b   1.000
_cell.length_c   1.000
_cell.angle_alpha   90.00
_cell.angle_beta   90.00
_cell.angle_gamma   90.00
#
_symmetry.space_group_name_H-M   'P 1'
#
loop_
_entity.id
_entity.type
_entity.pdbx_description
1 polymer ?
#
loop_
_entity_poly.entity_id
_entity_poly.type
_entity_poly.pdbx_seq_one_letter_code
_entity_poly.pdbx_strand_id
1 'polypeptide(L)'
;MMQGGFVVTATTLAGSVTLNPMQCDTFTVSGYFTQYGSCFYNVATVTSPANTTWQDSVCVNVTYPCTDSTTLIIPANTYSTTLDYRYDTLNIYIAGTLYVNDTLKLMRCTVYMDAQAQITVMNGGYLDIDSSTVTGCTNMWRGITVEDFGEVKIHEGSLIADGDTTILAKNKSKVNIDNAHFRNFVLGVYIPPKAGTFYNGTTLTVQQATFEFNAFKPDYAGQNPHGSKSQCGVMLSDWIGTIGGGTQFMELNYFNNLNTGIVGIGSMLTIKRSCFKNINYDNFYNEPYRGTAITNIKNSNSNTTTLRVLPEVWNYITVDSSYRGIYANGSELTVNYIHLLNVRTGVESKNSPLLSTNMVTNCTITATHSGIFWNYNPLARFMYANDNNITINGTSQGGGFFSVVNSGIYMSEFSNGFVQYTASGNTIHTNNAGFGIYAGALTNAKIKYNDIGMTGSGTGISVNKNINASVSCNTVRGNYAGSSQASAGIAVNNSSNKTTMYCNTADSTYRGFFFGGACPNTVLKGNEMTNHFNGLYLNNGGTYIGTQPNHGNKWNGTFGSFGAVNAAAQPLWQLSAFTVSPLSGAAYNPVVSPSTGWFFPDTTGSTFYCYSSIVCSSLPPALVDSALNAMIANGEIEPEEYVAETKAIAEEYLYRELADDSALRFSDSTYIQFMLEKGFENTAYLYDAEEYLRAAYSIDTFYMSLVDSCNLQITILTDSIEKLNEEGLTDLIEQAIYTIDFLNQTINNLYIQREATLNNNLENAELQNEYVTNGELPEINAALMNEIEINYLESGGNIEILQNNYSNIYSVAMQCPYSGGGAVERARSLISFINDSVIYNDDLVCLQNGVYRFANDSINTQELNKIIVQPNPTNDKVEILLIGNFKNGLCEIEIKNLLGEVVKSDVMNCNDKQKAIDVSGLARGVYSINVSVQDIQNLTTKLVIIK
;
A
#
# COMPACT_ATOMS: atom_id res chain seq x y z
N MET A 1 30.40 -59.52 -3.77
CA MET A 1 29.68 -59.15 -2.53
C MET A 1 30.32 -57.89 -1.99
N MET A 2 29.56 -56.79 -1.89
CA MET A 2 30.05 -55.49 -1.43
C MET A 2 30.30 -55.52 0.08
N GLN A 3 31.54 -55.82 0.49
CA GLN A 3 32.02 -55.48 1.82
C GLN A 3 32.79 -54.16 1.69
N GLY A 4 32.27 -53.07 2.28
CA GLY A 4 33.00 -51.80 2.42
C GLY A 4 32.41 -50.55 1.77
N GLY A 5 31.21 -50.59 1.18
CA GLY A 5 30.49 -49.38 0.75
C GLY A 5 31.13 -48.56 -0.37
N PHE A 6 32.08 -49.11 -1.15
CA PHE A 6 32.67 -48.43 -2.31
C PHE A 6 31.79 -48.56 -3.55
N VAL A 7 31.37 -47.43 -4.14
CA VAL A 7 30.59 -47.33 -5.37
C VAL A 7 31.51 -46.97 -6.53
N VAL A 8 31.58 -47.85 -7.52
CA VAL A 8 32.39 -47.65 -8.74
C VAL A 8 31.68 -46.68 -9.68
N THR A 9 32.40 -45.63 -10.12
CA THR A 9 31.90 -44.63 -11.09
C THR A 9 32.50 -44.81 -12.48
N ALA A 10 33.70 -45.39 -12.60
CA ALA A 10 34.32 -45.72 -13.88
C ALA A 10 35.36 -46.85 -13.72
N THR A 11 35.58 -47.63 -14.78
CA THR A 11 36.61 -48.68 -14.78
C THR A 11 37.21 -48.86 -16.18
N THR A 12 38.53 -49.08 -16.24
CA THR A 12 39.22 -49.49 -17.47
C THR A 12 39.39 -51.02 -17.57
N LEU A 13 38.83 -51.80 -16.64
CA LEU A 13 38.82 -53.26 -16.73
C LEU A 13 37.99 -53.71 -17.94
N ALA A 14 38.64 -54.34 -18.93
CA ALA A 14 37.96 -55.04 -20.01
C ALA A 14 37.44 -56.40 -19.53
N GLY A 15 36.35 -56.90 -20.13
CA GLY A 15 35.77 -58.22 -19.80
C GLY A 15 36.71 -59.40 -20.06
N SER A 16 37.79 -59.20 -20.83
CA SER A 16 38.92 -60.12 -20.98
C SER A 16 40.20 -59.35 -21.31
N VAL A 17 41.33 -59.82 -20.80
CA VAL A 17 42.67 -59.24 -21.03
C VAL A 17 43.62 -60.38 -21.41
N THR A 18 44.39 -60.20 -22.48
CA THR A 18 45.43 -61.15 -22.90
C THR A 18 46.81 -60.51 -22.71
N LEU A 19 47.61 -61.04 -21.79
CA LEU A 19 48.99 -60.61 -21.55
C LEU A 19 49.96 -61.64 -22.11
N ASN A 20 50.93 -61.21 -22.91
CA ASN A 20 52.03 -62.10 -23.31
C ASN A 20 53.01 -62.28 -22.12
N PRO A 21 53.85 -63.34 -22.14
CA PRO A 21 54.85 -63.55 -21.09
C PRO A 21 55.71 -62.30 -20.87
N MET A 22 55.88 -61.91 -19.60
CA MET A 22 56.66 -60.74 -19.16
C MET A 22 56.09 -59.35 -19.51
N GLN A 23 54.84 -59.23 -19.96
CA GLN A 23 54.17 -57.93 -20.11
C GLN A 23 53.39 -57.53 -18.84
N CYS A 24 53.40 -56.23 -18.52
CA CYS A 24 52.57 -55.63 -17.49
C CYS A 24 51.49 -54.76 -18.16
N ASP A 25 50.30 -54.71 -17.55
CA ASP A 25 49.23 -53.80 -17.92
C ASP A 25 48.69 -53.12 -16.66
N THR A 26 48.04 -51.98 -16.79
CA THR A 26 47.53 -51.18 -15.66
C THR A 26 46.06 -50.86 -15.86
N PHE A 27 45.24 -51.24 -14.88
CA PHE A 27 43.81 -50.94 -14.87
C PHE A 27 43.49 -49.95 -13.77
N THR A 28 42.53 -49.06 -14.03
CA THR A 28 42.08 -48.03 -13.10
C THR A 28 40.61 -48.24 -12.81
N VAL A 29 40.27 -48.29 -11.52
CA VAL A 29 38.88 -48.28 -11.03
C VAL A 29 38.71 -47.00 -10.23
N SER A 30 37.76 -46.15 -10.62
CA SER A 30 37.41 -44.91 -9.93
C SER A 30 36.04 -45.06 -9.27
N GLY A 31 35.86 -44.45 -8.11
CA GLY A 31 34.66 -44.57 -7.31
C GLY A 31 34.72 -43.72 -6.04
N TYR A 32 33.70 -43.85 -5.19
CA TYR A 32 33.62 -43.17 -3.89
C TYR A 32 33.06 -44.11 -2.83
N PHE A 33 33.41 -43.88 -1.56
CA PHE A 33 32.85 -44.61 -0.43
C PHE A 33 31.54 -43.96 0.04
N THR A 34 30.55 -44.77 0.39
CA THR A 34 29.26 -44.32 0.95
C THR A 34 29.22 -44.36 2.47
N GLN A 35 30.31 -44.81 3.11
CA GLN A 35 30.43 -44.91 4.56
C GLN A 35 31.78 -44.34 5.00
N TYR A 36 31.78 -43.67 6.16
CA TYR A 36 32.98 -43.15 6.80
C TYR A 36 33.62 -44.23 7.68
N GLY A 37 34.95 -44.21 7.81
CA GLY A 37 35.66 -45.25 8.54
C GLY A 37 37.16 -45.29 8.25
N SER A 38 37.85 -46.06 9.07
CA SER A 38 39.28 -46.29 8.92
C SER A 38 39.54 -47.59 8.16
N CYS A 39 40.50 -47.53 7.26
CA CYS A 39 41.04 -48.65 6.52
C CYS A 39 39.99 -49.50 5.78
N PHE A 40 39.15 -48.84 5.00
CA PHE A 40 38.39 -49.57 3.98
C PHE A 40 39.37 -50.13 2.96
N TYR A 41 39.53 -51.45 2.95
CA TYR A 41 40.35 -52.12 1.96
C TYR A 41 39.63 -52.10 0.63
N ASN A 42 40.11 -51.24 -0.28
CA ASN A 42 39.76 -51.37 -1.69
C ASN A 42 40.63 -52.48 -2.28
N VAL A 43 40.04 -53.66 -2.42
CA VAL A 43 40.72 -54.87 -2.91
C VAL A 43 40.38 -55.07 -4.39
N ALA A 44 41.39 -55.05 -5.24
CA ALA A 44 41.28 -55.47 -6.62
C ALA A 44 41.78 -56.91 -6.76
N THR A 45 40.95 -57.79 -7.33
CA THR A 45 41.28 -59.21 -7.53
C THR A 45 41.09 -59.59 -9.00
N VAL A 46 42.09 -60.24 -9.60
CA VAL A 46 42.04 -60.77 -10.97
C VAL A 46 42.36 -62.26 -10.94
N THR A 47 41.48 -63.10 -11.47
CA THR A 47 41.68 -64.55 -11.54
C THR A 47 41.81 -65.01 -12.99
N SER A 48 42.91 -65.69 -13.30
CA SER A 48 43.12 -66.30 -14.62
C SER A 48 42.23 -67.54 -14.85
N PRO A 49 42.02 -67.96 -16.12
CA PRO A 49 41.33 -69.21 -16.44
C PRO A 49 41.96 -70.48 -15.84
N ALA A 50 43.23 -70.41 -15.42
CA ALA A 50 43.93 -71.49 -14.71
C ALA A 50 43.75 -71.42 -13.18
N ASN A 51 42.77 -70.67 -12.68
CA ASN A 51 42.49 -70.44 -11.25
C ASN A 51 43.64 -69.79 -10.45
N THR A 52 44.58 -69.11 -11.10
CA THR A 52 45.57 -68.28 -10.39
C THR A 52 44.98 -66.89 -10.15
N THR A 53 44.94 -66.45 -8.89
CA THR A 53 44.39 -65.16 -8.48
C THR A 53 45.49 -64.20 -8.04
N TRP A 54 45.52 -63.01 -8.64
CA TRP A 54 46.33 -61.87 -8.20
C TRP A 54 45.45 -60.88 -7.44
N GLN A 55 45.95 -60.40 -6.31
CA GLN A 55 45.23 -59.47 -5.46
C GLN A 55 46.15 -58.31 -5.11
N ASP A 56 45.64 -57.09 -5.26
CA ASP A 56 46.26 -55.89 -4.73
C ASP A 56 45.24 -55.16 -3.86
N SER A 57 45.69 -54.46 -2.83
CA SER A 57 44.79 -53.72 -1.94
C SER A 57 45.40 -52.44 -1.42
N VAL A 58 44.56 -51.40 -1.36
CA VAL A 58 44.90 -50.15 -0.70
C VAL A 58 43.92 -49.91 0.44
N CYS A 59 44.49 -49.60 1.61
CA CYS A 59 43.76 -49.16 2.79
C CYS A 59 43.43 -47.68 2.61
N VAL A 60 42.14 -47.34 2.49
CA VAL A 60 41.68 -45.95 2.36
C VAL A 60 40.95 -45.54 3.63
N ASN A 61 41.42 -44.46 4.25
CA ASN A 61 40.68 -43.79 5.33
C ASN A 61 39.71 -42.78 4.71
N VAL A 62 38.43 -42.91 5.05
CA VAL A 62 37.37 -42.01 4.60
C VAL A 62 36.93 -41.21 5.82
N THR A 63 37.43 -39.98 5.92
CA THR A 63 37.12 -39.05 7.01
C THR A 63 35.88 -38.23 6.68
N TYR A 64 35.21 -37.73 7.72
CA TYR A 64 34.15 -36.76 7.54
C TYR A 64 34.71 -35.50 6.87
N PRO A 65 33.96 -34.88 5.94
CA PRO A 65 34.32 -33.56 5.44
C PRO A 65 34.45 -32.57 6.62
N CYS A 66 35.29 -31.54 6.49
CA CYS A 66 35.57 -30.57 7.55
C CYS A 66 36.20 -31.13 8.83
N THR A 67 36.75 -32.35 8.83
CA THR A 67 37.41 -32.94 10.00
C THR A 67 38.89 -33.22 9.76
N ASP A 68 39.65 -33.20 10.86
CA ASP A 68 41.03 -33.65 10.93
C ASP A 68 41.22 -34.65 12.08
N SER A 69 42.46 -35.10 12.31
CA SER A 69 42.77 -36.08 13.37
C SER A 69 42.52 -35.57 14.80
N THR A 70 42.27 -34.28 14.99
CA THR A 70 42.02 -33.64 16.30
C THR A 70 40.56 -33.32 16.54
N THR A 71 39.70 -33.51 15.54
CA THR A 71 38.28 -33.19 15.61
C THR A 71 37.52 -34.24 16.42
N LEU A 72 36.77 -33.81 17.43
CA LEU A 72 35.87 -34.67 18.20
C LEU A 72 34.63 -34.99 17.37
N ILE A 73 34.42 -36.26 17.05
CA ILE A 73 33.23 -36.71 16.32
C ILE A 73 32.15 -37.11 17.32
N ILE A 74 31.00 -36.43 17.27
CA ILE A 74 29.77 -36.79 17.97
C ILE A 74 28.91 -37.61 17.00
N PRO A 75 28.72 -38.91 17.23
CA PRO A 75 27.89 -39.75 16.37
C PRO A 75 26.43 -39.30 16.34
N ALA A 76 25.70 -39.71 15.31
CA ALA A 76 24.26 -39.47 15.24
C ALA A 76 23.52 -40.11 16.44
N ASN A 77 22.47 -39.45 16.91
CA ASN A 77 21.61 -39.86 18.03
C ASN A 77 22.33 -39.96 19.39
N THR A 78 23.30 -39.07 19.61
CA THR A 78 24.01 -38.96 20.89
C THR A 78 23.23 -38.10 21.89
N TYR A 79 23.32 -38.41 23.18
CA TYR A 79 22.70 -37.65 24.28
C TYR A 79 23.75 -36.92 25.10
N SER A 80 23.48 -35.70 25.56
CA SER A 80 24.44 -34.90 26.33
C SER A 80 24.85 -35.55 27.65
N THR A 81 24.01 -36.39 28.26
CA THR A 81 24.36 -37.18 29.46
C THR A 81 25.46 -38.22 29.22
N THR A 82 25.79 -38.52 27.96
CA THR A 82 26.89 -39.41 27.59
C THR A 82 28.16 -38.65 27.19
N LEU A 83 28.10 -37.32 27.20
CA LEU A 83 29.18 -36.40 26.85
C LEU A 83 29.70 -35.68 28.10
N ASP A 84 30.86 -35.04 27.98
CA ASP A 84 31.25 -34.06 28.98
C ASP A 84 30.27 -32.88 28.98
N TYR A 85 29.91 -32.38 30.16
CA TYR A 85 28.99 -31.25 30.30
C TYR A 85 29.55 -29.95 29.71
N ARG A 86 30.87 -29.88 29.44
CA ARG A 86 31.56 -28.72 28.89
C ARG A 86 32.72 -29.12 27.98
N TYR A 87 32.75 -28.53 26.79
CA TYR A 87 33.87 -28.54 25.86
C TYR A 87 34.42 -27.12 25.67
N ASP A 88 35.75 -27.00 25.54
CA ASP A 88 36.44 -25.72 25.46
C ASP A 88 37.55 -25.76 24.40
N THR A 89 37.55 -24.81 23.47
CA THR A 89 38.60 -24.65 22.45
C THR A 89 38.81 -25.90 21.57
N LEU A 90 37.71 -26.59 21.22
CA LEU A 90 37.72 -27.84 20.44
C LEU A 90 37.06 -27.69 19.07
N ASN A 91 37.57 -28.45 18.10
CA ASN A 91 36.88 -28.74 16.85
C ASN A 91 35.94 -29.93 17.07
N ILE A 92 34.66 -29.77 16.78
CA ILE A 92 33.62 -30.79 16.99
C ILE A 92 32.88 -31.01 15.68
N TYR A 93 32.57 -32.27 15.36
CA TYR A 93 31.74 -32.64 14.21
C TYR A 93 30.51 -33.41 14.69
N ILE A 94 29.31 -32.96 14.33
CA ILE A 94 28.05 -33.63 14.69
C ILE A 94 27.49 -34.34 13.44
N ALA A 95 27.52 -35.67 13.46
CA ALA A 95 27.17 -36.52 12.32
C ALA A 95 25.66 -36.76 12.12
N GLY A 96 24.79 -36.12 12.92
CA GLY A 96 23.34 -36.34 12.87
C GLY A 96 22.61 -35.57 13.96
N THR A 97 21.69 -36.21 14.68
CA THR A 97 20.98 -35.56 15.80
C THR A 97 21.78 -35.64 17.10
N LEU A 98 21.99 -34.50 17.77
CA LEU A 98 22.47 -34.42 19.15
C LEU A 98 21.31 -34.01 20.07
N TYR A 99 21.01 -34.83 21.08
CA TYR A 99 19.97 -34.57 22.08
C TYR A 99 20.59 -33.98 23.34
N VAL A 100 20.23 -32.76 23.70
CA VAL A 100 20.66 -32.09 24.94
C VAL A 100 19.57 -32.29 25.98
N ASN A 101 19.74 -33.31 26.83
CA ASN A 101 18.80 -33.71 27.89
C ASN A 101 19.32 -33.42 29.31
N ASP A 102 20.45 -32.71 29.39
CA ASP A 102 21.08 -32.16 30.59
C ASP A 102 21.87 -30.90 30.16
N THR A 103 22.81 -30.43 30.96
CA THR A 103 23.71 -29.32 30.62
C THR A 103 24.76 -29.72 29.59
N LEU A 104 24.88 -28.95 28.50
CA LEU A 104 25.97 -29.01 27.54
C LEU A 104 26.49 -27.60 27.25
N LYS A 105 27.79 -27.38 27.43
CA LYS A 105 28.45 -26.10 27.16
C LYS A 105 29.50 -26.23 26.06
N LEU A 106 29.44 -25.34 25.08
CA LEU A 106 30.37 -25.23 23.97
C LEU A 106 31.03 -23.86 24.05
N MET A 107 32.31 -23.83 24.43
CA MET A 107 33.02 -22.61 24.73
C MET A 107 34.25 -22.43 23.84
N ARG A 108 34.33 -21.35 23.07
CA ARG A 108 35.41 -21.14 22.08
C ARG A 108 35.60 -22.33 21.13
N CYS A 109 34.54 -23.10 20.87
CA CYS A 109 34.56 -24.28 20.02
C CYS A 109 34.28 -23.92 18.56
N THR A 110 34.73 -24.78 17.64
CA THR A 110 34.32 -24.77 16.24
C THR A 110 33.53 -26.03 15.95
N VAL A 111 32.23 -25.90 15.67
CA VAL A 111 31.31 -27.01 15.48
C VAL A 111 30.86 -27.09 14.03
N TYR A 112 31.12 -28.23 13.41
CA TYR A 112 30.68 -28.56 12.06
C TYR A 112 29.50 -29.52 12.09
N MET A 113 28.45 -29.17 11.37
CA MET A 113 27.21 -29.94 11.27
C MET A 113 27.16 -30.69 9.94
N ASP A 114 26.92 -32.00 9.98
CA ASP A 114 26.68 -32.78 8.76
C ASP A 114 25.40 -32.31 8.04
N ALA A 115 25.25 -32.70 6.78
CA ALA A 115 24.00 -32.53 6.06
C ALA A 115 22.84 -33.18 6.86
N GLN A 116 21.73 -32.45 7.02
CA GLN A 116 20.58 -32.86 7.85
C GLN A 116 20.82 -32.95 9.37
N ALA A 117 22.03 -32.68 9.87
CA ALA A 117 22.30 -32.72 11.31
C ALA A 117 21.47 -31.68 12.06
N GLN A 118 21.22 -31.92 13.35
CA GLN A 118 20.40 -31.05 14.20
C GLN A 118 20.78 -31.19 15.67
N ILE A 119 20.52 -30.14 16.46
CA ILE A 119 20.60 -30.20 17.91
C ILE A 119 19.18 -30.09 18.47
N THR A 120 18.78 -30.98 19.37
CA THR A 120 17.48 -30.95 20.04
C THR A 120 17.69 -30.76 21.53
N VAL A 121 17.37 -29.57 22.04
CA VAL A 121 17.36 -29.28 23.48
C VAL A 121 16.04 -29.76 24.05
N MET A 122 16.08 -30.82 24.85
CA MET A 122 14.92 -31.49 25.41
C MET A 122 14.40 -30.75 26.65
N ASN A 123 13.23 -31.16 27.16
CA ASN A 123 12.69 -30.67 28.42
C ASN A 123 13.73 -30.79 29.56
N GLY A 124 14.02 -29.65 30.21
CA GLY A 124 15.01 -29.55 31.29
C GLY A 124 16.47 -29.54 30.83
N GLY A 125 16.73 -29.70 29.52
CA GLY A 125 18.07 -29.57 28.93
C GLY A 125 18.52 -28.12 28.85
N TYR A 126 19.83 -27.90 28.96
CA TYR A 126 20.44 -26.57 28.90
C TYR A 126 21.63 -26.57 27.94
N LEU A 127 21.54 -25.81 26.85
CA LEU A 127 22.61 -25.64 25.87
C LEU A 127 23.21 -24.23 25.96
N ASP A 128 24.52 -24.15 26.17
CA ASP A 128 25.28 -22.90 26.31
C ASP A 128 26.32 -22.80 25.19
N ILE A 129 26.17 -21.84 24.28
CA ILE A 129 27.09 -21.58 23.17
C ILE A 129 27.74 -20.22 23.42
N ASP A 130 29.01 -20.25 23.83
CA ASP A 130 29.78 -19.08 24.25
C ASP A 130 31.03 -18.95 23.35
N SER A 131 31.21 -17.78 22.74
CA SER A 131 32.36 -17.46 21.89
C SER A 131 32.66 -18.53 20.82
N SER A 132 31.64 -19.29 20.38
CA SER A 132 31.80 -20.51 19.57
C SER A 132 31.17 -20.36 18.19
N THR A 133 31.57 -21.20 17.26
CA THR A 133 30.95 -21.28 15.93
C THR A 133 30.21 -22.59 15.75
N VAL A 134 29.01 -22.54 15.15
CA VAL A 134 28.22 -23.70 14.73
C VAL A 134 27.79 -23.49 13.29
N THR A 135 28.32 -24.30 12.37
CA THR A 135 28.15 -24.10 10.93
C THR A 135 27.90 -25.41 10.20
N GLY A 136 27.12 -25.38 9.13
CA GLY A 136 27.01 -26.52 8.22
C GLY A 136 28.39 -26.86 7.63
N CYS A 137 28.71 -28.13 7.41
CA CYS A 137 29.98 -28.51 6.81
C CYS A 137 29.95 -28.30 5.28
N THR A 138 29.35 -29.23 4.53
CA THR A 138 29.23 -29.15 3.06
C THR A 138 27.90 -28.59 2.59
N ASN A 139 26.84 -28.87 3.33
CA ASN A 139 25.46 -28.52 3.04
C ASN A 139 24.88 -27.70 4.19
N MET A 140 23.66 -27.20 4.00
CA MET A 140 22.89 -26.71 5.12
C MET A 140 22.58 -27.85 6.11
N TRP A 141 22.33 -27.47 7.36
CA TRP A 141 21.88 -28.37 8.43
C TRP A 141 20.52 -27.90 8.95
N ARG A 142 19.81 -28.71 9.74
CA ARG A 142 18.43 -28.38 10.13
C ARG A 142 18.34 -27.20 11.09
N GLY A 143 19.28 -27.12 12.04
CA GLY A 143 19.32 -26.10 13.09
C GLY A 143 19.16 -26.67 14.51
N ILE A 144 18.84 -25.79 15.46
CA ILE A 144 18.63 -26.11 16.88
C ILE A 144 17.13 -26.07 17.18
N THR A 145 16.56 -27.19 17.58
CA THR A 145 15.19 -27.27 18.09
C THR A 145 15.21 -27.23 19.61
N VAL A 146 14.49 -26.29 20.19
CA VAL A 146 14.30 -26.18 21.65
C VAL A 146 12.88 -26.65 21.95
N GLU A 147 12.78 -27.83 22.56
CA GLU A 147 11.51 -28.44 22.97
C GLU A 147 10.89 -27.68 24.15
N ASP A 148 9.63 -28.00 24.47
CA ASP A 148 8.93 -27.42 25.61
C ASP A 148 9.79 -27.56 26.89
N PHE A 149 10.01 -26.43 27.59
CA PHE A 149 10.87 -26.31 28.78
C PHE A 149 12.38 -26.57 28.58
N GLY A 150 12.86 -26.65 27.34
CA GLY A 150 14.30 -26.61 27.04
C GLY A 150 14.84 -25.18 27.08
N GLU A 151 16.14 -25.03 27.36
CA GLU A 151 16.80 -23.72 27.42
C GLU A 151 18.08 -23.68 26.57
N VAL A 152 18.20 -22.63 25.75
CA VAL A 152 19.42 -22.35 24.97
C VAL A 152 19.89 -20.93 25.22
N LYS A 153 21.21 -20.77 25.37
CA LYS A 153 21.89 -19.48 25.45
C LYS A 153 22.97 -19.41 24.38
N ILE A 154 22.97 -18.34 23.59
CA ILE A 154 23.95 -18.09 22.53
C ILE A 154 24.51 -16.70 22.73
N HIS A 155 25.80 -16.61 23.07
CA HIS A 155 26.36 -15.34 23.48
C HIS A 155 27.86 -15.15 23.20
N GLU A 156 28.34 -13.93 23.50
CA GLU A 156 29.76 -13.54 23.52
C GLU A 156 30.46 -13.71 22.17
N GLY A 157 29.83 -13.19 21.11
CA GLY A 157 30.35 -13.23 19.74
C GLY A 157 30.16 -14.58 19.03
N SER A 158 29.35 -15.48 19.58
CA SER A 158 29.08 -16.78 18.96
C SER A 158 28.45 -16.63 17.56
N LEU A 159 28.81 -17.52 16.64
CA LEU A 159 28.32 -17.56 15.26
C LEU A 159 27.51 -18.83 15.01
N ILE A 160 26.26 -18.71 14.57
CA ILE A 160 25.43 -19.80 14.07
C ILE A 160 25.16 -19.57 12.59
N ALA A 161 25.55 -20.50 11.71
CA ALA A 161 25.42 -20.31 10.27
C ALA A 161 24.97 -21.54 9.49
N ASP A 162 24.51 -21.30 8.27
CA ASP A 162 24.15 -22.32 7.26
C ASP A 162 23.02 -23.27 7.71
N GLY A 163 22.16 -22.81 8.63
CA GLY A 163 21.01 -23.58 9.11
C GLY A 163 19.76 -23.31 8.27
N ASP A 164 18.93 -24.33 8.08
CA ASP A 164 17.58 -24.16 7.53
C ASP A 164 16.75 -23.29 8.47
N THR A 165 16.45 -23.78 9.68
CA THR A 165 15.88 -22.96 10.76
C THR A 165 16.85 -22.93 11.93
N THR A 166 17.67 -21.89 12.07
CA THR A 166 18.77 -21.91 13.04
C THR A 166 18.29 -22.11 14.47
N ILE A 167 17.19 -21.48 14.87
CA ILE A 167 16.51 -21.73 16.15
C ILE A 167 15.01 -21.96 15.90
N LEU A 168 14.53 -23.15 16.24
CA LEU A 168 13.10 -23.47 16.34
C LEU A 168 12.74 -23.59 17.83
N ALA A 169 11.99 -22.63 18.35
CA ALA A 169 11.63 -22.58 19.77
C ALA A 169 10.16 -22.99 19.96
N LYS A 170 9.92 -24.14 20.59
CA LYS A 170 8.57 -24.63 20.89
C LYS A 170 8.01 -23.96 22.14
N ASN A 171 6.73 -24.20 22.42
CA ASN A 171 6.01 -23.55 23.50
C ASN A 171 6.71 -23.71 24.85
N LYS A 172 6.84 -22.61 25.62
CA LYS A 172 7.51 -22.59 26.94
C LYS A 172 9.01 -22.89 26.91
N SER A 173 9.64 -22.89 25.74
CA SER A 173 11.10 -22.91 25.65
C SER A 173 11.70 -21.58 26.11
N LYS A 174 12.98 -21.59 26.43
CA LYS A 174 13.76 -20.40 26.80
C LYS A 174 14.91 -20.22 25.82
N VAL A 175 14.96 -19.07 25.16
CA VAL A 175 15.98 -18.73 24.17
C VAL A 175 16.59 -17.39 24.55
N ASN A 176 17.88 -17.38 24.85
CA ASN A 176 18.62 -16.16 25.15
C ASN A 176 19.72 -15.95 24.10
N ILE A 177 19.58 -14.88 23.32
CA ILE A 177 20.53 -14.44 22.30
C ILE A 177 21.07 -13.08 22.72
N ASP A 178 22.37 -13.02 23.00
CA ASP A 178 23.05 -11.82 23.49
C ASP A 178 24.43 -11.68 22.86
N ASN A 179 24.67 -10.63 22.07
CA ASN A 179 25.93 -10.44 21.34
C ASN A 179 26.28 -11.68 20.48
N ALA A 180 25.41 -12.05 19.54
CA ALA A 180 25.58 -13.23 18.69
C ALA A 180 25.37 -12.93 17.20
N HIS A 181 25.92 -13.78 16.33
CA HIS A 181 25.84 -13.65 14.88
C HIS A 181 25.12 -14.85 14.26
N PHE A 182 24.13 -14.57 13.41
CA PHE A 182 23.39 -15.53 12.61
C PHE A 182 23.65 -15.26 11.13
N ARG A 183 24.09 -16.27 10.37
CA ARG A 183 24.46 -16.11 8.95
C ARG A 183 23.85 -17.18 8.04
N ASN A 184 23.49 -16.78 6.82
CA ASN A 184 23.15 -17.70 5.72
C ASN A 184 22.08 -18.75 6.10
N PHE A 185 20.99 -18.30 6.71
CA PHE A 185 19.90 -19.16 7.15
C PHE A 185 18.63 -18.97 6.32
N VAL A 186 17.73 -19.96 6.26
CA VAL A 186 16.38 -19.73 5.69
C VAL A 186 15.54 -18.96 6.71
N LEU A 187 15.47 -19.46 7.95
CA LEU A 187 14.83 -18.82 9.11
C LEU A 187 15.85 -18.67 10.25
N GLY A 188 15.98 -17.46 10.80
CA GLY A 188 16.89 -17.21 11.92
C GLY A 188 16.32 -17.78 13.23
N VAL A 189 15.34 -17.10 13.79
CA VAL A 189 14.57 -17.57 14.95
C VAL A 189 13.12 -17.77 14.54
N TYR A 190 12.56 -18.93 14.86
CA TYR A 190 11.17 -19.25 14.57
C TYR A 190 10.44 -19.78 15.81
N ILE A 191 9.33 -19.11 16.16
CA ILE A 191 8.33 -19.57 17.11
C ILE A 191 7.06 -19.92 16.33
N PRO A 192 6.69 -21.22 16.23
CA PRO A 192 5.48 -21.64 15.53
C PRO A 192 4.21 -21.35 16.38
N PRO A 193 3.04 -21.25 15.73
CA PRO A 193 1.77 -21.15 16.44
C PRO A 193 1.52 -22.43 17.28
N LYS A 194 0.88 -22.29 18.43
CA LYS A 194 0.55 -23.41 19.32
C LYS A 194 -0.95 -23.69 19.30
N ALA A 195 -1.32 -24.95 19.04
CA ALA A 195 -2.72 -25.36 19.10
C ALA A 195 -3.26 -25.34 20.54
N GLY A 196 -4.44 -24.75 20.73
CA GLY A 196 -5.18 -24.77 21.99
C GLY A 196 -4.88 -23.63 22.99
N THR A 197 -3.98 -22.71 22.66
CA THR A 197 -3.72 -21.47 23.41
C THR A 197 -3.71 -20.28 22.46
N PHE A 198 -4.03 -19.07 22.94
CA PHE A 198 -3.96 -17.88 22.07
C PHE A 198 -2.55 -17.35 21.95
N TYR A 199 -1.75 -17.45 23.01
CA TYR A 199 -0.33 -17.09 22.99
C TYR A 199 0.60 -18.24 23.38
N ASN A 200 1.85 -18.10 22.95
CA ASN A 200 2.96 -18.99 23.18
C ASN A 200 3.72 -18.55 24.44
N GLY A 201 3.97 -19.48 25.35
CA GLY A 201 4.66 -19.23 26.62
C GLY A 201 6.19 -19.16 26.52
N THR A 202 6.75 -19.05 25.30
CA THR A 202 8.20 -18.99 25.09
C THR A 202 8.79 -17.70 25.65
N THR A 203 9.92 -17.80 26.36
CA THR A 203 10.74 -16.65 26.72
C THR A 203 11.85 -16.48 25.67
N LEU A 204 11.86 -15.33 24.99
CA LEU A 204 12.85 -15.00 23.98
C LEU A 204 13.51 -13.65 24.31
N THR A 205 14.84 -13.65 24.36
CA THR A 205 15.66 -12.44 24.41
C THR A 205 16.53 -12.38 23.16
N VAL A 206 16.50 -11.23 22.47
CA VAL A 206 17.37 -10.93 21.32
C VAL A 206 17.97 -9.55 21.51
N GLN A 207 19.23 -9.50 21.91
CA GLN A 207 19.97 -8.28 22.21
C GLN A 207 21.37 -8.32 21.57
N GLN A 208 21.82 -7.18 21.03
CA GLN A 208 23.11 -7.05 20.34
C GLN A 208 23.36 -8.15 19.28
N ALA A 209 22.29 -8.66 18.65
CA ALA A 209 22.37 -9.78 17.72
C ALA A 209 22.47 -9.31 16.27
N THR A 210 23.24 -10.00 15.44
CA THR A 210 23.32 -9.73 13.99
C THR A 210 22.72 -10.90 13.20
N PHE A 211 21.75 -10.60 12.34
CA PHE A 211 21.13 -11.51 11.40
C PHE A 211 21.47 -11.05 9.98
N GLU A 212 22.29 -11.82 9.25
CA GLU A 212 22.73 -11.41 7.91
C GLU A 212 22.78 -12.55 6.90
N PHE A 213 22.64 -12.20 5.63
CA PHE A 213 22.63 -13.17 4.53
C PHE A 213 23.59 -12.76 3.41
N ASN A 214 24.37 -13.73 2.92
CA ASN A 214 25.23 -13.59 1.74
C ASN A 214 24.88 -14.62 0.66
N ALA A 215 24.94 -15.91 1.00
CA ALA A 215 24.64 -17.00 0.07
C ALA A 215 24.33 -18.29 0.84
N PHE A 216 23.47 -19.14 0.28
CA PHE A 216 23.20 -20.47 0.83
C PHE A 216 24.32 -21.46 0.49
N LYS A 217 24.53 -22.42 1.40
CA LYS A 217 25.16 -23.70 1.05
C LYS A 217 24.17 -24.57 0.28
N PRO A 218 24.63 -25.62 -0.42
CA PRO A 218 23.73 -26.56 -1.06
C PRO A 218 22.73 -27.18 -0.06
N ASP A 219 21.49 -27.32 -0.50
CA ASP A 219 20.43 -27.94 0.28
C ASP A 219 20.79 -29.38 0.66
N TYR A 220 20.30 -29.83 1.81
CA TYR A 220 20.34 -31.25 2.16
C TYR A 220 19.17 -32.00 1.51
N ALA A 221 19.27 -33.33 1.39
CA ALA A 221 18.21 -34.13 0.78
C ALA A 221 16.88 -33.99 1.56
N GLY A 222 15.79 -33.61 0.88
CA GLY A 222 14.47 -33.45 1.52
C GLY A 222 14.27 -32.15 2.30
N GLN A 223 15.18 -31.18 2.17
CA GLN A 223 14.94 -29.80 2.62
C GLN A 223 13.75 -29.19 1.87
N ASN A 224 12.96 -28.36 2.55
CA ASN A 224 11.86 -27.65 1.90
C ASN A 224 12.41 -26.61 0.91
N PRO A 225 11.75 -26.42 -0.25
CA PRO A 225 12.13 -25.36 -1.18
C PRO A 225 12.09 -23.98 -0.51
N HIS A 226 13.08 -23.14 -0.81
CA HIS A 226 13.18 -21.78 -0.34
C HIS A 226 13.65 -20.83 -1.45
N GLY A 227 13.61 -19.53 -1.16
CA GLY A 227 14.09 -18.50 -2.09
C GLY A 227 15.59 -18.48 -2.26
N SER A 228 16.06 -17.51 -3.05
CA SER A 228 17.48 -17.18 -3.20
C SER A 228 18.03 -16.30 -2.07
N LYS A 229 17.14 -15.78 -1.22
CA LYS A 229 17.44 -15.08 0.04
C LYS A 229 16.84 -15.78 1.25
N SER A 230 17.40 -15.50 2.42
CA SER A 230 16.78 -15.81 3.70
C SER A 230 15.33 -15.32 3.77
N GLN A 231 14.40 -16.17 4.24
CA GLN A 231 12.98 -15.85 4.36
C GLN A 231 12.74 -14.72 5.37
N CYS A 232 13.27 -14.88 6.58
CA CYS A 232 13.24 -13.84 7.60
C CYS A 232 14.26 -14.06 8.73
N GLY A 233 14.66 -12.97 9.40
CA GLY A 233 15.53 -13.02 10.57
C GLY A 233 14.84 -13.61 11.79
N VAL A 234 13.69 -13.06 12.19
CA VAL A 234 12.93 -13.51 13.36
C VAL A 234 11.45 -13.59 13.00
N MET A 235 10.83 -14.76 13.17
CA MET A 235 9.40 -14.99 12.93
C MET A 235 8.73 -15.54 14.19
N LEU A 236 7.74 -14.81 14.67
CA LEU A 236 7.09 -15.02 15.95
C LEU A 236 5.59 -15.16 15.70
N SER A 237 5.05 -16.34 16.01
CA SER A 237 3.62 -16.58 15.98
C SER A 237 3.07 -16.61 17.39
N ASP A 238 1.99 -15.88 17.62
CA ASP A 238 1.24 -15.87 18.87
C ASP A 238 2.14 -15.52 20.07
N TRP A 239 3.06 -14.55 19.92
CA TRP A 239 4.03 -14.24 20.96
C TRP A 239 3.84 -12.83 21.54
N ILE A 240 4.10 -12.70 22.84
CA ILE A 240 4.05 -11.43 23.57
C ILE A 240 5.45 -11.13 24.09
N GLY A 241 6.03 -10.01 23.68
CA GLY A 241 7.29 -9.55 24.25
C GLY A 241 8.03 -8.52 23.43
N THR A 242 9.30 -8.32 23.80
CA THR A 242 10.15 -7.27 23.26
C THR A 242 11.34 -7.85 22.51
N ILE A 243 11.60 -7.39 21.29
CA ILE A 243 12.85 -7.61 20.57
C ILE A 243 13.71 -6.35 20.66
N GLY A 244 14.96 -6.55 21.05
CA GLY A 244 15.90 -5.49 21.37
C GLY A 244 15.84 -5.06 22.84
N GLY A 245 16.94 -4.47 23.30
CA GLY A 245 17.17 -4.23 24.71
C GLY A 245 18.53 -3.59 24.93
N GLY A 246 18.99 -3.60 26.18
CA GLY A 246 20.26 -2.97 26.54
C GLY A 246 20.11 -1.53 27.01
N THR A 247 21.17 -1.04 27.65
CA THR A 247 21.30 0.31 28.19
C THR A 247 22.31 1.15 27.40
N GLN A 248 23.28 0.53 26.73
CA GLN A 248 24.39 1.21 26.05
C GLN A 248 24.11 1.49 24.57
N PHE A 249 24.84 2.41 23.96
CA PHE A 249 24.60 2.83 22.56
C PHE A 249 24.99 1.77 21.51
N MET A 250 25.85 0.80 21.86
CA MET A 250 26.32 -0.25 20.95
C MET A 250 25.47 -1.52 20.96
N GLU A 251 24.53 -1.63 21.90
CA GLU A 251 23.66 -2.80 22.08
C GLU A 251 22.48 -2.74 21.10
N LEU A 252 22.79 -2.77 19.80
CA LEU A 252 21.83 -2.75 18.69
C LEU A 252 21.75 -4.13 18.05
N ASN A 253 20.53 -4.57 17.75
CA ASN A 253 20.34 -5.68 16.81
C ASN A 253 20.52 -5.19 15.37
N TYR A 254 21.08 -6.02 14.50
CA TYR A 254 21.29 -5.72 13.09
C TYR A 254 20.68 -6.79 12.21
N PHE A 255 19.89 -6.39 11.21
CA PHE A 255 19.29 -7.25 10.21
C PHE A 255 19.73 -6.76 8.82
N ASN A 256 20.42 -7.60 8.05
CA ASN A 256 21.02 -7.17 6.79
C ASN A 256 20.81 -8.16 5.64
N ASN A 257 20.38 -7.63 4.49
CA ASN A 257 20.22 -8.36 3.21
C ASN A 257 19.25 -9.56 3.28
N LEU A 258 18.14 -9.40 4.00
CA LEU A 258 17.10 -10.42 4.16
C LEU A 258 15.89 -10.13 3.25
N ASN A 259 15.03 -11.13 3.02
CA ASN A 259 13.71 -10.91 2.44
C ASN A 259 12.81 -10.11 3.39
N THR A 260 12.81 -10.46 4.68
CA THR A 260 12.03 -9.79 5.74
C THR A 260 12.87 -9.75 7.03
N GLY A 261 12.75 -8.70 7.83
CA GLY A 261 13.51 -8.58 9.09
C GLY A 261 12.87 -9.35 10.24
N ILE A 262 11.92 -8.71 10.93
CA ILE A 262 11.13 -9.28 12.02
C ILE A 262 9.67 -9.41 11.59
N VAL A 263 9.09 -10.58 11.83
CA VAL A 263 7.70 -10.92 11.52
C VAL A 263 6.96 -11.34 12.79
N GLY A 264 5.91 -10.61 13.14
CA GLY A 264 4.88 -11.04 14.07
C GLY A 264 3.65 -11.55 13.33
N ILE A 265 3.08 -12.66 13.81
CA ILE A 265 1.82 -13.22 13.33
C ILE A 265 0.96 -13.46 14.57
N GLY A 266 -0.21 -12.84 14.68
CA GLY A 266 -1.06 -12.99 15.87
C GLY A 266 -0.41 -12.49 17.17
N SER A 267 0.58 -11.59 17.08
CA SER A 267 1.51 -11.28 18.18
C SER A 267 1.32 -9.87 18.75
N MET A 268 1.81 -9.68 19.98
CA MET A 268 1.93 -8.38 20.63
C MET A 268 3.41 -8.04 20.82
N LEU A 269 3.95 -7.25 19.89
CA LEU A 269 5.39 -7.02 19.76
C LEU A 269 5.77 -5.60 20.12
N THR A 270 6.83 -5.49 20.91
CA THR A 270 7.59 -4.26 21.08
C THR A 270 8.95 -4.42 20.42
N ILE A 271 9.32 -3.51 19.53
CA ILE A 271 10.62 -3.48 18.87
C ILE A 271 11.35 -2.21 19.28
N LYS A 272 12.58 -2.36 19.75
CA LYS A 272 13.49 -1.25 20.09
C LYS A 272 14.91 -1.60 19.66
N ARG A 273 15.79 -0.60 19.55
CA ARG A 273 17.25 -0.80 19.40
C ARG A 273 17.63 -1.81 18.32
N SER A 274 17.03 -1.67 17.14
CA SER A 274 17.20 -2.61 16.02
C SER A 274 17.38 -1.84 14.71
N CYS A 275 18.38 -2.22 13.93
CA CYS A 275 18.73 -1.63 12.65
C CYS A 275 18.47 -2.62 11.52
N PHE A 276 17.85 -2.15 10.43
CA PHE A 276 17.48 -2.96 9.28
C PHE A 276 18.05 -2.34 8.01
N LYS A 277 18.79 -3.12 7.24
CA LYS A 277 19.43 -2.66 6.02
C LYS A 277 19.25 -3.64 4.86
N ASN A 278 19.00 -3.12 3.67
CA ASN A 278 18.89 -3.91 2.44
C ASN A 278 17.77 -4.98 2.50
N ILE A 279 16.66 -4.71 3.22
CA ILE A 279 15.54 -5.64 3.30
C ILE A 279 14.70 -5.52 2.03
N ASN A 280 14.78 -6.52 1.17
CA ASN A 280 14.20 -6.49 -0.17
C ASN A 280 13.63 -7.85 -0.52
N TYR A 281 12.43 -7.86 -1.10
CA TYR A 281 11.69 -9.08 -1.36
C TYR A 281 12.41 -10.02 -2.33
N ASP A 282 12.25 -11.31 -2.10
CA ASP A 282 12.53 -12.36 -3.08
C ASP A 282 11.19 -12.84 -3.66
N ASN A 283 11.13 -12.98 -4.99
CA ASN A 283 9.90 -13.36 -5.71
C ASN A 283 9.39 -14.76 -5.38
N PHE A 284 10.21 -15.62 -4.78
CA PHE A 284 9.77 -16.92 -4.27
C PHE A 284 8.70 -16.79 -3.18
N TYR A 285 8.82 -15.76 -2.33
CA TYR A 285 7.91 -15.49 -1.22
C TYR A 285 6.72 -14.66 -1.70
N ASN A 286 5.50 -15.07 -1.32
CA ASN A 286 4.24 -14.49 -1.78
C ASN A 286 3.44 -13.80 -0.67
N GLU A 287 4.00 -13.76 0.52
CA GLU A 287 3.40 -13.11 1.67
C GLU A 287 3.27 -11.59 1.43
N PRO A 288 2.16 -10.96 1.86
CA PRO A 288 1.90 -9.54 1.59
C PRO A 288 2.92 -8.58 2.26
N TYR A 289 3.67 -9.10 3.24
CA TYR A 289 4.69 -8.37 3.98
C TYR A 289 6.12 -8.58 3.46
N ARG A 290 6.32 -9.31 2.35
CA ARG A 290 7.67 -9.51 1.77
C ARG A 290 8.39 -8.18 1.53
N GLY A 291 9.70 -8.15 1.76
CA GLY A 291 10.51 -6.93 1.62
C GLY A 291 10.33 -5.92 2.76
N THR A 292 9.70 -6.30 3.87
CA THR A 292 9.47 -5.41 5.01
C THR A 292 10.52 -5.61 6.11
N ALA A 293 11.06 -4.52 6.65
CA ALA A 293 11.98 -4.60 7.79
C ALA A 293 11.27 -5.10 9.07
N ILE A 294 10.12 -4.52 9.42
CA ILE A 294 9.35 -4.89 10.61
C ILE A 294 7.88 -5.07 10.22
N THR A 295 7.30 -6.22 10.54
CA THR A 295 5.88 -6.47 10.28
C THR A 295 5.19 -7.16 11.43
N ASN A 296 3.91 -6.84 11.62
CA ASN A 296 3.00 -7.63 12.44
C ASN A 296 1.66 -7.78 11.73
N ILE A 297 1.18 -9.01 11.63
CA ILE A 297 -0.10 -9.30 10.97
C ILE A 297 -1.01 -10.11 11.88
N LYS A 298 -2.32 -9.90 11.72
CA LYS A 298 -3.33 -10.74 12.35
C LYS A 298 -3.23 -12.19 11.84
N ASN A 299 -3.49 -13.15 12.73
CA ASN A 299 -3.66 -14.56 12.37
C ASN A 299 -5.15 -14.96 12.33
N SER A 300 -5.43 -16.23 12.02
CA SER A 300 -6.79 -16.78 11.99
C SER A 300 -7.48 -16.83 13.36
N ASN A 301 -6.76 -16.67 14.48
CA ASN A 301 -7.26 -16.98 15.83
C ASN A 301 -7.93 -15.78 16.54
N SER A 302 -8.25 -14.70 15.82
CA SER A 302 -8.93 -13.50 16.37
C SER A 302 -8.24 -12.87 17.60
N ASN A 303 -6.92 -13.01 17.71
CA ASN A 303 -6.14 -12.38 18.78
C ASN A 303 -6.11 -10.86 18.63
N THR A 304 -6.07 -10.16 19.77
CA THR A 304 -5.54 -8.79 19.76
C THR A 304 -4.09 -8.83 19.28
N THR A 305 -3.71 -7.95 18.37
CA THR A 305 -2.34 -7.87 17.88
C THR A 305 -1.86 -6.44 17.91
N THR A 306 -0.66 -6.23 18.40
CA THR A 306 -0.08 -4.89 18.56
C THR A 306 1.36 -4.88 18.08
N LEU A 307 1.77 -3.80 17.41
CA LEU A 307 3.14 -3.54 17.02
C LEU A 307 3.54 -2.16 17.53
N ARG A 308 4.47 -2.14 18.47
CA ARG A 308 5.06 -0.93 19.04
C ARG A 308 6.51 -0.84 18.59
N VAL A 309 6.85 0.19 17.82
CA VAL A 309 8.24 0.52 17.48
C VAL A 309 8.61 1.77 18.24
N LEU A 310 9.42 1.58 19.28
CA LEU A 310 9.67 2.60 20.29
C LEU A 310 10.83 3.55 19.90
N PRO A 311 10.89 4.74 20.52
CA PRO A 311 11.90 5.76 20.25
C PRO A 311 13.34 5.26 20.21
N GLU A 312 14.08 5.80 19.26
CA GLU A 312 15.53 5.80 19.26
C GLU A 312 16.06 6.55 20.51
N VAL A 313 16.74 5.83 21.40
CA VAL A 313 17.44 6.45 22.55
C VAL A 313 18.71 7.19 22.10
N TRP A 314 19.23 6.83 20.92
CA TRP A 314 20.45 7.34 20.32
C TRP A 314 20.23 7.57 18.83
N ASN A 315 20.90 8.55 18.24
CA ASN A 315 20.71 8.93 16.82
C ASN A 315 21.31 7.86 15.87
N TYR A 316 20.59 6.75 15.65
CA TYR A 316 20.92 5.72 14.65
C TYR A 316 19.88 5.70 13.53
N ILE A 317 20.04 4.86 12.51
CA ILE A 317 19.04 4.71 11.46
C ILE A 317 18.33 3.38 11.69
N THR A 318 17.04 3.42 12.02
CA THR A 318 16.24 2.21 12.26
C THR A 318 16.09 1.38 10.98
N VAL A 319 15.70 1.98 9.84
CA VAL A 319 15.62 1.27 8.54
C VAL A 319 16.31 2.06 7.44
N ASP A 320 17.11 1.39 6.62
CA ASP A 320 17.79 1.96 5.45
C ASP A 320 17.72 1.05 4.21
N SER A 321 17.63 1.65 3.02
CA SER A 321 17.81 0.98 1.72
C SER A 321 16.94 -0.27 1.53
N SER A 322 15.67 -0.20 1.94
CA SER A 322 14.76 -1.34 2.02
C SER A 322 13.48 -1.11 1.22
N TYR A 323 12.78 -2.16 0.80
CA TYR A 323 11.52 -2.01 0.06
C TYR A 323 10.46 -1.35 0.96
N ARG A 324 10.16 -1.91 2.14
CA ARG A 324 9.23 -1.31 3.10
C ARG A 324 9.85 -1.24 4.49
N GLY A 325 9.62 -0.12 5.19
CA GLY A 325 10.02 0.04 6.59
C GLY A 325 9.16 -0.82 7.51
N ILE A 326 7.95 -0.35 7.78
CA ILE A 326 7.01 -0.98 8.72
C ILE A 326 5.71 -1.35 8.00
N TYR A 327 5.20 -2.54 8.25
CA TYR A 327 3.90 -3.01 7.75
C TYR A 327 3.05 -3.56 8.89
N ALA A 328 1.80 -3.10 8.99
CA ALA A 328 0.80 -3.67 9.87
C ALA A 328 -0.45 -4.07 9.08
N ASN A 329 -0.98 -5.27 9.33
CA ASN A 329 -2.26 -5.68 8.77
C ASN A 329 -3.09 -6.39 9.82
N GLY A 330 -4.20 -5.80 10.25
CA GLY A 330 -4.97 -6.35 11.37
C GLY A 330 -4.31 -6.15 12.73
N SER A 331 -3.36 -5.23 12.85
CA SER A 331 -2.58 -4.96 14.07
C SER A 331 -2.60 -3.48 14.45
N GLU A 332 -2.77 -3.20 15.74
CA GLU A 332 -2.64 -1.84 16.28
C GLU A 332 -1.19 -1.39 16.19
N LEU A 333 -0.95 -0.24 15.57
CA LEU A 333 0.38 0.23 15.25
C LEU A 333 0.73 1.51 16.02
N THR A 334 1.79 1.47 16.81
CA THR A 334 2.40 2.66 17.42
C THR A 334 3.86 2.77 17.01
N VAL A 335 4.21 3.84 16.31
CA VAL A 335 5.56 4.13 15.84
C VAL A 335 5.95 5.52 16.32
N ASN A 336 7.04 5.63 17.07
CA ASN A 336 7.45 6.93 17.62
C ASN A 336 8.96 7.12 17.54
N TYR A 337 9.40 8.28 17.04
CA TYR A 337 10.79 8.73 17.04
C TYR A 337 11.78 7.72 16.43
N ILE A 338 11.58 7.42 15.14
CA ILE A 338 12.46 6.52 14.37
C ILE A 338 12.85 7.10 13.00
N HIS A 339 13.96 6.62 12.46
CA HIS A 339 14.46 6.97 11.13
C HIS A 339 14.25 5.85 10.10
N LEU A 340 13.47 6.15 9.06
CA LEU A 340 13.14 5.27 7.94
C LEU A 340 13.66 5.89 6.63
N LEU A 341 14.90 5.60 6.25
CA LEU A 341 15.60 6.27 5.17
C LEU A 341 15.73 5.40 3.93
N ASN A 342 15.69 6.02 2.74
CA ASN A 342 15.87 5.35 1.45
C ASN A 342 14.98 4.10 1.27
N VAL A 343 13.71 4.23 1.64
CA VAL A 343 12.72 3.16 1.49
C VAL A 343 11.81 3.39 0.29
N ARG A 344 11.13 2.37 -0.24
CA ARG A 344 10.00 2.61 -1.15
C ARG A 344 8.82 3.16 -0.36
N THR A 345 8.41 2.45 0.69
CA THR A 345 7.34 2.86 1.60
C THR A 345 7.84 2.91 3.05
N GLY A 346 7.61 4.01 3.76
CA GLY A 346 8.00 4.18 5.17
C GLY A 346 7.18 3.31 6.10
N VAL A 347 5.94 3.72 6.36
CA VAL A 347 4.99 2.99 7.22
C VAL A 347 3.72 2.70 6.45
N GLU A 348 3.27 1.45 6.46
CA GLU A 348 2.01 1.01 5.85
C GLU A 348 1.12 0.30 6.89
N SER A 349 -0.16 0.67 6.95
CA SER A 349 -1.16 -0.01 7.80
C SER A 349 -2.48 -0.24 7.07
N LYS A 350 -3.04 -1.44 7.24
CA LYS A 350 -4.30 -1.91 6.69
C LYS A 350 -5.10 -2.66 7.76
N ASN A 351 -6.43 -2.65 7.65
CA ASN A 351 -7.33 -3.39 8.54
C ASN A 351 -7.08 -3.16 10.04
N SER A 352 -6.69 -1.95 10.46
CA SER A 352 -6.38 -1.70 11.88
C SER A 352 -7.51 -2.17 12.82
N PRO A 353 -7.20 -2.78 13.98
CA PRO A 353 -8.18 -3.43 14.83
C PRO A 353 -9.29 -2.50 15.33
N LEU A 354 -10.39 -3.12 15.74
CA LEU A 354 -11.54 -2.40 16.26
C LEU A 354 -11.19 -1.47 17.42
N LEU A 355 -11.61 -0.21 17.30
CA LEU A 355 -11.43 0.87 18.27
C LEU A 355 -9.96 1.19 18.61
N SER A 356 -9.01 0.64 17.85
CA SER A 356 -7.59 0.89 18.02
C SER A 356 -7.22 2.34 17.74
N THR A 357 -6.16 2.80 18.40
CA THR A 357 -5.53 4.10 18.13
C THR A 357 -4.16 3.84 17.50
N ASN A 358 -4.00 4.21 16.25
CA ASN A 358 -2.79 3.96 15.48
C ASN A 358 -2.03 5.27 15.29
N MET A 359 -0.71 5.23 15.47
CA MET A 359 0.11 6.43 15.55
C MET A 359 1.45 6.25 14.83
N VAL A 360 1.83 7.25 14.03
CA VAL A 360 3.19 7.44 13.52
C VAL A 360 3.61 8.86 13.87
N THR A 361 4.53 8.98 14.82
CA THR A 361 4.88 10.27 15.41
C THR A 361 6.38 10.53 15.49
N ASN A 362 6.81 11.78 15.32
CA ASN A 362 8.20 12.21 15.49
C ASN A 362 9.21 11.45 14.61
N CYS A 363 8.79 10.87 13.49
CA CYS A 363 9.68 10.07 12.64
C CYS A 363 10.35 10.92 11.54
N THR A 364 11.55 10.53 11.13
CA THR A 364 12.15 11.04 9.88
C THR A 364 12.05 9.97 8.81
N ILE A 365 11.38 10.27 7.70
CA ILE A 365 11.08 9.31 6.63
C ILE A 365 11.59 9.86 5.30
N THR A 366 12.42 9.09 4.58
CA THR A 366 12.78 9.37 3.18
C THR A 366 12.32 8.21 2.32
N ALA A 367 11.33 8.45 1.47
CA ALA A 367 10.69 7.40 0.66
C ALA A 367 10.62 7.76 -0.82
N THR A 368 10.53 6.76 -1.70
CA THR A 368 10.32 7.00 -3.14
C THR A 368 8.86 6.85 -3.58
N HIS A 369 8.01 6.21 -2.77
CA HIS A 369 6.60 5.96 -3.09
C HIS A 369 5.63 6.51 -2.05
N SER A 370 5.78 6.17 -0.76
CA SER A 370 4.92 6.75 0.29
C SER A 370 5.66 6.88 1.61
N GLY A 371 5.51 8.01 2.29
CA GLY A 371 6.05 8.19 3.65
C GLY A 371 5.22 7.37 4.64
N ILE A 372 3.94 7.73 4.74
CA ILE A 372 2.92 7.00 5.52
C ILE A 372 1.79 6.62 4.57
N PHE A 373 1.41 5.35 4.52
CA PHE A 373 0.36 4.82 3.66
C PHE A 373 -0.69 4.08 4.48
N TRP A 374 -1.87 4.68 4.61
CA TRP A 374 -3.02 4.08 5.27
C TRP A 374 -4.16 3.91 4.29
N ASN A 375 -4.60 2.67 4.16
CA ASN A 375 -5.71 2.32 3.31
C ASN A 375 -6.58 1.26 3.98
N TYR A 376 -7.88 1.49 4.02
CA TYR A 376 -8.89 0.58 4.58
C TYR A 376 -8.65 0.23 6.06
N ASN A 377 -9.02 1.14 6.95
CA ASN A 377 -8.99 0.98 8.41
C ASN A 377 -10.34 1.34 9.06
N PRO A 378 -11.49 0.87 8.55
CA PRO A 378 -12.81 1.37 8.95
C PRO A 378 -13.19 1.09 10.40
N LEU A 379 -12.57 0.10 11.03
CA LEU A 379 -12.82 -0.30 12.41
C LEU A 379 -11.93 0.45 13.42
N ALA A 380 -10.87 1.12 12.97
CA ALA A 380 -10.02 1.89 13.87
C ALA A 380 -10.77 3.11 14.41
N ARG A 381 -10.44 3.52 15.63
CA ARG A 381 -10.96 4.78 16.18
C ARG A 381 -10.19 5.97 15.62
N PHE A 382 -8.86 5.88 15.66
CA PHE A 382 -7.99 6.97 15.27
C PHE A 382 -6.76 6.52 14.50
N MET A 383 -6.38 7.31 13.51
CA MET A 383 -5.13 7.22 12.75
C MET A 383 -4.41 8.57 12.83
N TYR A 384 -3.25 8.64 13.50
CA TYR A 384 -2.51 9.87 13.80
C TYR A 384 -1.12 9.91 13.16
N ALA A 385 -0.91 10.83 12.22
CA ALA A 385 0.40 11.14 11.66
C ALA A 385 0.83 12.50 12.20
N ASN A 386 1.64 12.53 13.26
CA ASN A 386 1.98 13.78 13.95
C ASN A 386 3.48 14.06 13.96
N ASP A 387 3.86 15.31 13.72
CA ASP A 387 5.22 15.83 13.97
C ASP A 387 6.32 15.04 13.21
N ASN A 388 6.00 14.48 12.04
CA ASN A 388 6.98 13.74 11.23
C ASN A 388 7.70 14.67 10.24
N ASN A 389 8.96 14.34 9.93
CA ASN A 389 9.72 14.95 8.85
C ASN A 389 9.82 13.99 7.67
N ILE A 390 9.09 14.25 6.60
CA ILE A 390 8.93 13.33 5.47
C ILE A 390 9.53 13.95 4.21
N THR A 391 10.39 13.21 3.51
CA THR A 391 10.89 13.56 2.18
C THR A 391 10.47 12.49 1.19
N ILE A 392 9.78 12.88 0.11
CA ILE A 392 9.39 11.99 -0.98
C ILE A 392 10.20 12.31 -2.22
N ASN A 393 10.96 11.33 -2.69
CA ASN A 393 11.71 11.37 -3.93
C ASN A 393 10.96 10.59 -5.01
N GLY A 394 9.93 11.21 -5.58
CA GLY A 394 9.06 10.61 -6.58
C GLY A 394 9.81 10.26 -7.87
N THR A 395 9.42 9.15 -8.50
CA THR A 395 10.05 8.63 -9.73
C THR A 395 9.26 8.93 -11.00
N SER A 396 8.02 9.43 -10.88
CA SER A 396 7.15 9.76 -12.01
C SER A 396 6.25 10.95 -11.66
N GLN A 397 6.13 11.87 -12.61
CA GLN A 397 5.12 12.93 -12.61
C GLN A 397 3.84 12.32 -13.18
N GLY A 398 2.85 12.00 -12.34
CA GLY A 398 1.49 11.89 -12.84
C GLY A 398 1.12 13.25 -13.43
N GLY A 399 0.90 13.34 -14.74
CA GLY A 399 0.67 14.60 -15.45
C GLY A 399 -0.71 15.22 -15.21
N GLY A 400 -1.23 15.18 -13.99
CA GLY A 400 -2.49 15.81 -13.58
C GLY A 400 -2.61 15.87 -12.05
N PHE A 401 -3.60 16.62 -11.56
CA PHE A 401 -3.80 16.91 -10.12
C PHE A 401 -3.95 15.69 -9.19
N PHE A 402 -4.08 14.46 -9.72
CA PHE A 402 -4.34 13.24 -8.95
C PHE A 402 -3.47 12.05 -9.34
N SER A 403 -2.50 11.70 -8.51
CA SER A 403 -1.72 10.47 -8.62
C SER A 403 -1.63 9.81 -7.25
N VAL A 404 -2.24 8.63 -7.04
CA VAL A 404 -2.11 7.87 -5.78
C VAL A 404 -0.67 7.44 -5.47
N VAL A 405 0.24 7.58 -6.45
CA VAL A 405 1.67 7.27 -6.34
C VAL A 405 2.45 8.50 -5.85
N ASN A 406 3.43 8.30 -4.97
CA ASN A 406 4.37 9.31 -4.47
C ASN A 406 3.71 10.32 -3.50
N SER A 407 3.26 9.84 -2.34
CA SER A 407 2.60 10.68 -1.31
C SER A 407 3.44 10.82 -0.04
N GLY A 408 3.46 12.02 0.56
CA GLY A 408 4.02 12.19 1.91
C GLY A 408 3.22 11.37 2.92
N ILE A 409 1.92 11.67 3.01
CA ILE A 409 0.94 10.96 3.83
C ILE A 409 -0.27 10.63 2.95
N TYR A 410 -0.59 9.35 2.82
CA TYR A 410 -1.76 8.84 2.11
C TYR A 410 -2.77 8.28 3.10
N MET A 411 -3.98 8.82 3.11
CA MET A 411 -5.09 8.42 3.97
C MET A 411 -6.32 8.15 3.10
N SER A 412 -6.80 6.91 3.08
CA SER A 412 -7.90 6.54 2.19
C SER A 412 -8.76 5.42 2.77
N GLU A 413 -10.05 5.49 2.48
CA GLU A 413 -11.00 4.42 2.74
C GLU A 413 -11.77 4.12 1.45
N PHE A 414 -12.27 2.91 1.30
CA PHE A 414 -13.32 2.61 0.31
C PHE A 414 -14.67 2.28 0.95
N SER A 415 -14.70 2.29 2.29
CA SER A 415 -15.84 2.00 3.16
C SER A 415 -16.21 3.22 4.00
N ASN A 416 -17.46 3.29 4.44
CA ASN A 416 -17.96 4.40 5.27
C ASN A 416 -17.83 4.14 6.78
N GLY A 417 -16.68 3.63 7.23
CA GLY A 417 -16.37 3.42 8.64
C GLY A 417 -16.31 4.71 9.47
N PHE A 418 -16.31 4.61 10.79
CA PHE A 418 -16.33 5.77 11.70
C PHE A 418 -14.94 6.38 11.98
N VAL A 419 -13.87 5.77 11.45
CA VAL A 419 -12.48 6.15 11.71
C VAL A 419 -12.21 7.64 11.47
N GLN A 420 -11.40 8.23 12.35
CA GLN A 420 -10.89 9.59 12.18
C GLN A 420 -9.40 9.60 11.86
N TYR A 421 -9.06 10.18 10.72
CA TYR A 421 -7.70 10.42 10.26
C TYR A 421 -7.24 11.82 10.65
N THR A 422 -6.02 11.92 11.20
CA THR A 422 -5.42 13.20 11.59
C THR A 422 -3.96 13.28 11.14
N ALA A 423 -3.64 14.32 10.36
CA ALA A 423 -2.28 14.68 9.98
C ALA A 423 -1.95 16.05 10.58
N SER A 424 -1.08 16.10 11.60
CA SER A 424 -0.81 17.31 12.38
C SER A 424 0.68 17.61 12.52
N GLY A 425 1.11 18.85 12.28
CA GLY A 425 2.48 19.27 12.63
C GLY A 425 3.60 18.66 11.77
N ASN A 426 3.28 18.01 10.66
CA ASN A 426 4.28 17.35 9.83
C ASN A 426 5.03 18.37 8.96
N THR A 427 6.33 18.16 8.77
CA THR A 427 7.14 18.84 7.75
C THR A 427 7.35 17.89 6.57
N ILE A 428 6.86 18.25 5.39
CA ILE A 428 6.87 17.37 4.21
C ILE A 428 7.57 18.08 3.05
N HIS A 429 8.57 17.41 2.47
CA HIS A 429 9.25 17.87 1.26
C HIS A 429 8.98 16.88 0.12
N THR A 430 8.36 17.34 -0.96
CA THR A 430 8.07 16.51 -2.13
C THR A 430 8.93 16.92 -3.32
N ASN A 431 9.68 15.95 -3.85
CA ASN A 431 10.45 16.07 -5.08
C ASN A 431 9.76 15.27 -6.16
N ASN A 432 9.06 15.95 -7.07
CA ASN A 432 8.34 15.31 -8.18
C ASN A 432 7.35 14.22 -7.71
N ALA A 433 6.61 14.52 -6.64
CA ALA A 433 5.64 13.61 -6.03
C ALA A 433 4.21 14.03 -6.36
N GLY A 434 3.25 13.10 -6.25
CA GLY A 434 1.84 13.38 -6.50
C GLY A 434 1.23 14.24 -5.41
N PHE A 435 1.48 13.90 -4.14
CA PHE A 435 0.86 14.57 -3.00
C PHE A 435 1.81 14.83 -1.83
N GLY A 436 1.65 15.98 -1.16
CA GLY A 436 2.15 16.14 0.21
C GLY A 436 1.29 15.32 1.18
N ILE A 437 -0.01 15.62 1.24
CA ILE A 437 -1.01 14.89 2.01
C ILE A 437 -2.21 14.60 1.10
N TYR A 438 -2.60 13.32 1.03
CA TYR A 438 -3.80 12.86 0.33
C TYR A 438 -4.82 12.32 1.34
N ALA A 439 -6.06 12.78 1.22
CA ALA A 439 -7.21 12.36 2.02
C ALA A 439 -8.40 12.04 1.09
N GLY A 440 -8.62 10.75 0.81
CA GLY A 440 -9.62 10.29 -0.15
C GLY A 440 -10.71 9.40 0.45
N ALA A 441 -11.98 9.70 0.14
CA ALA A 441 -13.16 8.95 0.54
C ALA A 441 -13.24 8.67 2.06
N LEU A 442 -12.85 9.65 2.88
CA LEU A 442 -12.82 9.53 4.33
C LEU A 442 -14.10 10.07 4.98
N THR A 443 -14.57 9.39 6.03
CA THR A 443 -15.65 9.92 6.88
C THR A 443 -15.20 11.13 7.67
N ASN A 444 -14.00 11.09 8.27
CA ASN A 444 -13.46 12.19 9.09
C ASN A 444 -11.96 12.42 8.83
N ALA A 445 -11.62 13.59 8.29
CA ALA A 445 -10.25 14.02 8.05
C ALA A 445 -9.92 15.32 8.81
N LYS A 446 -8.80 15.35 9.54
CA LYS A 446 -8.27 16.54 10.21
C LYS A 446 -6.81 16.79 9.79
N ILE A 447 -6.57 17.83 9.01
CA ILE A 447 -5.26 18.16 8.46
C ILE A 447 -4.86 19.54 8.98
N LYS A 448 -3.90 19.62 9.89
CA LYS A 448 -3.55 20.89 10.54
C LYS A 448 -2.08 21.12 10.81
N TYR A 449 -1.64 22.38 10.82
CA TYR A 449 -0.27 22.75 11.20
C TYR A 449 0.85 22.08 10.40
N ASN A 450 0.56 21.57 9.19
CA ASN A 450 1.59 20.95 8.36
C ASN A 450 2.32 22.03 7.57
N ASP A 451 3.63 21.84 7.38
CA ASP A 451 4.48 22.64 6.49
C ASP A 451 4.93 21.76 5.32
N ILE A 452 4.49 22.10 4.11
CA ILE A 452 4.69 21.30 2.90
C ILE A 452 5.46 22.12 1.86
N GLY A 453 6.69 21.71 1.56
CA GLY A 453 7.49 22.23 0.45
C GLY A 453 7.44 21.29 -0.74
N MET A 454 7.22 21.82 -1.95
CA MET A 454 7.00 21.01 -3.15
C MET A 454 7.81 21.48 -4.34
N THR A 455 8.23 20.52 -5.16
CA THR A 455 8.75 20.75 -6.51
C THR A 455 8.04 19.86 -7.53
N GLY A 456 7.72 20.40 -8.71
CA GLY A 456 7.03 19.68 -9.78
C GLY A 456 5.55 20.04 -9.88
N SER A 457 4.72 19.15 -10.43
CA SER A 457 3.30 19.42 -10.73
C SER A 457 2.31 18.74 -9.77
N GLY A 458 2.77 18.31 -8.59
CA GLY A 458 1.89 17.67 -7.59
C GLY A 458 0.95 18.64 -6.86
N THR A 459 0.21 18.09 -5.89
CA THR A 459 -0.69 18.83 -5.01
C THR A 459 -0.22 18.79 -3.54
N GLY A 460 -0.22 19.91 -2.84
CA GLY A 460 0.24 19.95 -1.44
C GLY A 460 -0.68 19.17 -0.51
N ILE A 461 -1.95 19.57 -0.47
CA ILE A 461 -3.00 18.87 0.28
C ILE A 461 -4.16 18.59 -0.66
N SER A 462 -4.59 17.33 -0.76
CA SER A 462 -5.76 16.92 -1.55
C SER A 462 -6.82 16.30 -0.65
N VAL A 463 -8.07 16.76 -0.79
CA VAL A 463 -9.25 16.29 -0.07
C VAL A 463 -10.32 15.90 -1.09
N ASN A 464 -10.61 14.60 -1.21
CA ASN A 464 -11.50 14.09 -2.25
C ASN A 464 -12.59 13.19 -1.66
N LYS A 465 -13.86 13.44 -1.99
CA LYS A 465 -15.01 12.63 -1.53
C LYS A 465 -15.07 12.44 -0.01
N ASN A 466 -14.59 13.41 0.76
CA ASN A 466 -14.69 13.32 2.22
C ASN A 466 -16.08 13.74 2.70
N ILE A 467 -16.59 13.05 3.74
CA ILE A 467 -17.79 13.46 4.44
C ILE A 467 -17.44 14.65 5.34
N ASN A 468 -16.59 14.48 6.35
CA ASN A 468 -16.14 15.58 7.20
C ASN A 468 -14.66 15.85 6.97
N ALA A 469 -14.31 17.09 6.60
CA ALA A 469 -12.93 17.49 6.41
C ALA A 469 -12.64 18.84 7.06
N SER A 470 -11.55 18.91 7.81
CA SER A 470 -11.02 20.15 8.35
C SER A 470 -9.56 20.33 7.96
N VAL A 471 -9.27 21.37 7.19
CA VAL A 471 -7.94 21.73 6.72
C VAL A 471 -7.58 23.09 7.30
N SER A 472 -6.69 23.16 8.28
CA SER A 472 -6.44 24.42 8.99
C SER A 472 -4.98 24.70 9.36
N CYS A 473 -4.60 25.97 9.26
CA CYS A 473 -3.31 26.47 9.72
C CYS A 473 -2.12 25.72 9.07
N ASN A 474 -2.29 25.22 7.85
CA ASN A 474 -1.24 24.58 7.05
C ASN A 474 -0.51 25.61 6.18
N THR A 475 0.75 25.34 5.85
CA THR A 475 1.53 26.12 4.88
C THR A 475 1.97 25.21 3.74
N VAL A 476 1.70 25.61 2.50
CA VAL A 476 2.14 24.91 1.29
C VAL A 476 2.96 25.88 0.43
N ARG A 477 4.18 25.47 0.06
CA ARG A 477 5.09 26.25 -0.77
C ARG A 477 5.50 25.43 -1.99
N GLY A 478 5.17 25.91 -3.17
CA GLY A 478 5.63 25.34 -4.44
C GLY A 478 6.88 26.05 -4.99
N ASN A 479 7.16 25.79 -6.26
CA ASN A 479 8.26 26.40 -7.02
C ASN A 479 7.82 26.98 -8.37
N TYR A 480 6.54 27.34 -8.51
CA TYR A 480 6.00 27.94 -9.72
C TYR A 480 6.70 29.27 -10.04
N ALA A 481 7.25 29.36 -11.25
CA ALA A 481 7.98 30.52 -11.75
C ALA A 481 7.52 30.96 -13.15
N GLY A 482 6.25 30.71 -13.53
CA GLY A 482 5.72 31.04 -14.87
C GLY A 482 5.82 29.93 -15.92
N SER A 483 5.99 28.68 -15.51
CA SER A 483 6.09 27.50 -16.38
C SER A 483 4.74 26.77 -16.55
N SER A 484 4.66 25.78 -17.45
CA SER A 484 3.49 24.91 -17.69
C SER A 484 3.23 23.86 -16.59
N GLN A 485 3.75 24.07 -15.37
CA GLN A 485 3.55 23.16 -14.24
C GLN A 485 2.12 23.32 -13.73
N ALA A 486 1.38 22.23 -13.57
CA ALA A 486 -0.02 22.27 -13.12
C ALA A 486 -0.16 21.91 -11.63
N SER A 487 0.68 22.50 -10.75
CA SER A 487 0.64 22.22 -9.31
C SER A 487 -0.52 22.89 -8.58
N ALA A 488 -1.03 22.26 -7.52
CA ALA A 488 -1.98 22.90 -6.60
C ALA A 488 -1.40 23.02 -5.18
N GLY A 489 -1.71 24.12 -4.49
CA GLY A 489 -1.41 24.25 -3.07
C GLY A 489 -2.34 23.33 -2.27
N ILE A 490 -3.63 23.64 -2.29
CA ILE A 490 -4.68 22.82 -1.66
C ILE A 490 -5.81 22.58 -2.67
N ALA A 491 -6.19 21.31 -2.86
CA ALA A 491 -7.25 20.87 -3.76
C ALA A 491 -8.38 20.17 -2.99
N VAL A 492 -9.62 20.50 -3.32
CA VAL A 492 -10.83 19.85 -2.77
C VAL A 492 -11.74 19.41 -3.91
N ASN A 493 -12.20 18.16 -3.89
CA ASN A 493 -13.04 17.61 -4.96
C ASN A 493 -14.19 16.77 -4.42
N ASN A 494 -15.38 16.93 -5.01
CA ASN A 494 -16.58 16.15 -4.69
C ASN A 494 -16.79 15.91 -3.18
N SER A 495 -16.50 16.91 -2.33
CA SER A 495 -16.52 16.76 -0.87
C SER A 495 -17.83 17.28 -0.30
N SER A 496 -18.24 16.79 0.87
CA SER A 496 -19.53 17.15 1.45
C SER A 496 -19.58 18.57 2.01
N ASN A 497 -20.79 18.98 2.41
CA ASN A 497 -21.11 20.25 3.07
C ASN A 497 -20.43 20.47 4.44
N LYS A 498 -19.73 19.47 4.97
CA LYS A 498 -18.98 19.54 6.23
C LYS A 498 -17.47 19.75 5.99
N THR A 499 -17.11 20.38 4.87
CA THR A 499 -15.72 20.74 4.53
C THR A 499 -15.37 22.15 5.02
N THR A 500 -14.27 22.25 5.76
CA THR A 500 -13.81 23.52 6.34
C THR A 500 -12.34 23.79 6.08
N MET A 501 -12.02 25.04 5.73
CA MET A 501 -10.68 25.48 5.34
C MET A 501 -10.32 26.83 6.00
N TYR A 502 -9.45 26.79 7.01
CA TYR A 502 -9.11 27.97 7.82
C TYR A 502 -7.64 28.31 7.84
N CYS A 503 -7.31 29.58 7.61
CA CYS A 503 -5.99 30.13 7.91
C CYS A 503 -4.83 29.34 7.28
N ASN A 504 -5.06 28.71 6.13
CA ASN A 504 -4.00 28.05 5.39
C ASN A 504 -3.29 29.07 4.49
N THR A 505 -2.01 28.83 4.23
CA THR A 505 -1.22 29.63 3.29
C THR A 505 -0.78 28.74 2.13
N ALA A 506 -1.02 29.19 0.91
CA ALA A 506 -0.42 28.63 -0.30
C ALA A 506 0.47 29.70 -0.94
N ASP A 507 1.68 29.32 -1.33
CA ASP A 507 2.63 30.20 -2.02
C ASP A 507 3.28 29.48 -3.20
N SER A 508 3.44 30.20 -4.32
CA SER A 508 4.29 29.78 -5.44
C SER A 508 3.90 28.43 -6.05
N THR A 509 2.60 28.19 -6.20
CA THR A 509 2.03 27.05 -6.96
C THR A 509 1.29 27.54 -8.20
N TYR A 510 0.98 26.67 -9.16
CA TYR A 510 0.18 27.07 -10.33
C TYR A 510 -1.23 27.51 -9.92
N ARG A 511 -1.92 26.68 -9.14
CA ARG A 511 -3.17 27.05 -8.45
C ARG A 511 -2.91 27.10 -6.94
N GLY A 512 -3.26 28.20 -6.27
CA GLY A 512 -3.17 28.27 -4.81
C GLY A 512 -4.17 27.33 -4.16
N PHE A 513 -5.46 27.59 -4.40
CA PHE A 513 -6.59 26.76 -3.99
C PHE A 513 -7.36 26.31 -5.22
N PHE A 514 -7.68 25.02 -5.28
CA PHE A 514 -8.43 24.42 -6.38
C PHE A 514 -9.68 23.70 -5.86
N PHE A 515 -10.80 23.89 -6.54
CA PHE A 515 -12.02 23.15 -6.30
C PHE A 515 -12.52 22.52 -7.60
N GLY A 516 -12.99 21.28 -7.49
CA GLY A 516 -13.59 20.54 -8.58
C GLY A 516 -14.84 19.77 -8.17
N GLY A 517 -15.87 19.84 -9.00
CA GLY A 517 -17.14 19.19 -8.72
C GLY A 517 -17.88 19.78 -7.53
N ALA A 518 -18.92 19.09 -7.09
CA ALA A 518 -19.78 19.55 -6.00
C ALA A 518 -19.01 19.61 -4.67
N CYS A 519 -18.85 20.82 -4.12
CA CYS A 519 -18.25 21.05 -2.82
C CYS A 519 -19.13 21.96 -1.94
N PRO A 520 -20.45 21.66 -1.82
CA PRO A 520 -21.44 22.55 -1.18
C PRO A 520 -20.95 23.09 0.16
N ASN A 521 -21.36 24.31 0.53
CA ASN A 521 -21.19 24.87 1.88
C ASN A 521 -19.76 24.78 2.46
N THR A 522 -18.74 24.74 1.60
CA THR A 522 -17.35 24.76 2.03
C THR A 522 -17.05 26.09 2.68
N VAL A 523 -16.53 26.07 3.91
CA VAL A 523 -16.11 27.30 4.57
C VAL A 523 -14.66 27.62 4.22
N LEU A 524 -14.43 28.51 3.26
CA LEU A 524 -13.11 29.01 2.88
C LEU A 524 -12.85 30.35 3.58
N LYS A 525 -12.13 30.35 4.71
CA LYS A 525 -12.01 31.53 5.58
C LYS A 525 -10.59 31.80 6.09
N GLY A 526 -10.16 33.05 5.94
CA GLY A 526 -8.86 33.54 6.42
C GLY A 526 -7.66 32.95 5.68
N ASN A 527 -7.84 32.32 4.53
CA ASN A 527 -6.73 31.70 3.79
C ASN A 527 -5.92 32.75 3.02
N GLU A 528 -4.63 32.50 2.85
CA GLU A 528 -3.71 33.40 2.16
C GLU A 528 -3.17 32.74 0.88
N MET A 529 -3.31 33.45 -0.24
CA MET A 529 -2.84 33.06 -1.57
C MET A 529 -1.75 34.04 -2.01
N THR A 530 -0.54 33.54 -2.22
CA THR A 530 0.64 34.37 -2.51
C THR A 530 1.34 33.85 -3.76
N ASN A 531 1.48 34.66 -4.80
CA ASN A 531 2.21 34.34 -6.04
C ASN A 531 1.78 33.03 -6.73
N HIS A 532 0.84 33.10 -7.66
CA HIS A 532 0.34 31.91 -8.36
C HIS A 532 0.12 32.17 -9.85
N PHE A 533 -0.21 31.15 -10.65
CA PHE A 533 -0.90 31.42 -11.92
C PHE A 533 -2.34 31.87 -11.63
N ASN A 534 -3.07 31.10 -10.81
CA ASN A 534 -4.35 31.49 -10.22
C ASN A 534 -4.31 31.34 -8.69
N GLY A 535 -4.77 32.35 -7.94
CA GLY A 535 -4.87 32.24 -6.49
C GLY A 535 -5.93 31.23 -6.07
N LEU A 536 -7.16 31.42 -6.53
CA LEU A 536 -8.29 30.50 -6.38
C LEU A 536 -8.79 30.06 -7.76
N TYR A 537 -9.08 28.78 -7.94
CA TYR A 537 -9.64 28.24 -9.17
C TYR A 537 -10.78 27.26 -8.89
N LEU A 538 -12.01 27.63 -9.25
CA LEU A 538 -13.16 26.74 -9.31
C LEU A 538 -13.29 26.24 -10.76
N ASN A 539 -13.30 24.94 -10.98
CA ASN A 539 -13.31 24.37 -12.32
C ASN A 539 -14.73 24.39 -12.96
N ASN A 540 -14.83 23.98 -14.23
CA ASN A 540 -16.08 23.92 -14.99
C ASN A 540 -16.85 22.59 -14.90
N GLY A 541 -16.36 21.61 -14.13
CA GLY A 541 -17.01 20.31 -13.91
C GLY A 541 -18.12 20.37 -12.87
N GLY A 542 -19.04 21.34 -12.97
CA GLY A 542 -20.15 21.49 -12.02
C GLY A 542 -19.74 22.00 -10.63
N THR A 543 -18.67 22.79 -10.53
CA THR A 543 -18.15 23.24 -9.22
C THR A 543 -18.98 24.32 -8.57
N TYR A 544 -19.26 24.14 -7.28
CA TYR A 544 -19.80 25.17 -6.39
C TYR A 544 -19.32 24.93 -4.95
N ILE A 545 -19.06 26.01 -4.20
CA ILE A 545 -18.53 25.96 -2.83
C ILE A 545 -19.44 26.59 -1.75
N GLY A 546 -20.58 27.15 -2.12
CA GLY A 546 -21.42 27.95 -1.23
C GLY A 546 -20.95 29.40 -1.11
N THR A 547 -21.84 30.28 -0.63
CA THR A 547 -21.52 31.70 -0.44
C THR A 547 -20.44 31.95 0.63
N GLN A 548 -19.62 32.99 0.43
CA GLN A 548 -18.44 33.30 1.23
C GLN A 548 -18.52 34.73 1.82
N PRO A 549 -19.23 34.93 2.94
CA PRO A 549 -19.49 36.27 3.49
C PRO A 549 -18.34 36.85 4.34
N ASN A 550 -17.63 37.87 3.85
CA ASN A 550 -16.56 38.60 4.56
C ASN A 550 -15.51 37.70 5.24
N HIS A 551 -15.23 36.55 4.63
CA HIS A 551 -14.39 35.50 5.20
C HIS A 551 -12.89 35.83 5.30
N GLY A 552 -12.47 37.00 4.82
CA GLY A 552 -11.11 37.51 5.07
C GLY A 552 -9.99 36.72 4.40
N ASN A 553 -10.27 36.03 3.29
CA ASN A 553 -9.23 35.46 2.45
C ASN A 553 -8.40 36.58 1.80
N LYS A 554 -7.10 36.35 1.60
CA LYS A 554 -6.15 37.33 1.06
C LYS A 554 -5.47 36.84 -0.20
N TRP A 555 -5.20 37.78 -1.10
CA TRP A 555 -4.46 37.63 -2.35
C TRP A 555 -3.28 38.60 -2.35
N ASN A 556 -2.10 38.12 -1.91
CA ASN A 556 -0.96 38.95 -1.51
C ASN A 556 0.18 39.04 -2.53
N GLY A 557 0.05 38.47 -3.73
CA GLY A 557 1.17 38.36 -4.68
C GLY A 557 0.79 38.59 -6.13
N THR A 558 1.73 38.34 -7.03
CA THR A 558 1.49 38.43 -8.48
C THR A 558 0.75 37.20 -8.99
N PHE A 559 -0.25 37.41 -9.85
CA PHE A 559 -0.97 36.32 -10.51
C PHE A 559 -0.62 36.28 -12.00
N GLY A 560 -0.28 35.10 -12.52
CA GLY A 560 0.00 34.91 -13.94
C GLY A 560 -1.25 35.08 -14.82
N SER A 561 -2.42 34.81 -14.24
CA SER A 561 -3.75 35.06 -14.79
C SER A 561 -4.55 35.91 -13.78
N PHE A 562 -5.62 35.39 -13.19
CA PHE A 562 -6.44 36.09 -12.21
C PHE A 562 -6.17 35.66 -10.77
N GLY A 563 -6.41 36.56 -9.82
CA GLY A 563 -6.35 36.22 -8.39
C GLY A 563 -7.39 35.16 -8.01
N ALA A 564 -8.58 35.22 -8.62
CA ALA A 564 -9.57 34.15 -8.52
C ALA A 564 -10.25 33.88 -9.88
N VAL A 565 -10.49 32.62 -10.19
CA VAL A 565 -11.22 32.17 -11.39
C VAL A 565 -12.35 31.24 -10.97
N ASN A 566 -13.53 31.50 -11.51
CA ASN A 566 -14.70 30.65 -11.47
C ASN A 566 -15.07 30.26 -12.89
N ALA A 567 -14.71 29.03 -13.26
CA ALA A 567 -15.01 28.47 -14.57
C ALA A 567 -16.36 27.73 -14.60
N ALA A 568 -17.12 27.69 -13.48
CA ALA A 568 -18.42 27.05 -13.46
C ALA A 568 -19.41 27.73 -14.42
N ALA A 569 -20.28 26.94 -15.05
CA ALA A 569 -21.33 27.46 -15.92
C ALA A 569 -22.38 28.25 -15.11
N GLN A 570 -23.10 29.15 -15.78
CA GLN A 570 -24.31 29.76 -15.22
C GLN A 570 -25.40 28.68 -15.04
N PRO A 571 -26.21 28.71 -13.96
CA PRO A 571 -26.19 29.66 -12.84
C PRO A 571 -25.22 29.31 -11.68
N LEU A 572 -24.51 28.17 -11.74
CA LEU A 572 -23.71 27.62 -10.62
C LEU A 572 -22.63 28.56 -10.06
N TRP A 573 -22.01 29.37 -10.91
CA TRP A 573 -20.96 30.28 -10.46
C TRP A 573 -21.44 31.33 -9.42
N GLN A 574 -22.74 31.64 -9.35
CA GLN A 574 -23.36 32.54 -8.35
C GLN A 574 -23.47 31.87 -6.97
N LEU A 575 -23.51 30.53 -6.94
CA LEU A 575 -23.56 29.72 -5.72
C LEU A 575 -22.20 29.67 -5.00
N SER A 576 -21.20 30.33 -5.55
CA SER A 576 -19.88 30.52 -4.93
C SER A 576 -19.55 32.00 -4.73
N ALA A 577 -20.59 32.83 -4.51
CA ALA A 577 -20.42 34.27 -4.39
C ALA A 577 -19.68 34.69 -3.11
N PHE A 578 -18.73 35.59 -3.25
CA PHE A 578 -17.99 36.23 -2.17
C PHE A 578 -18.57 37.61 -1.88
N THR A 579 -18.73 37.94 -0.60
CA THR A 579 -18.86 39.35 -0.18
C THR A 579 -17.58 39.80 0.51
N VAL A 580 -17.10 40.98 0.12
CA VAL A 580 -15.84 41.53 0.61
C VAL A 580 -16.01 42.98 1.05
N SER A 581 -15.45 43.34 2.20
CA SER A 581 -15.47 44.72 2.66
C SER A 581 -14.49 45.58 1.86
N PRO A 582 -14.97 46.60 1.12
CA PRO A 582 -14.08 47.48 0.34
C PRO A 582 -13.07 48.25 1.22
N LEU A 583 -13.35 48.38 2.52
CA LEU A 583 -12.53 49.08 3.49
C LEU A 583 -11.31 48.27 3.97
N SER A 584 -11.24 46.97 3.65
CA SER A 584 -10.17 46.08 4.13
C SER A 584 -8.89 46.11 3.28
N GLY A 585 -8.90 46.82 2.15
CA GLY A 585 -7.76 47.00 1.27
C GLY A 585 -7.70 46.00 0.11
N ALA A 586 -6.80 46.26 -0.85
CA ALA A 586 -6.75 45.55 -2.13
C ALA A 586 -6.46 44.05 -2.02
N ALA A 587 -5.76 43.61 -0.97
CA ALA A 587 -5.46 42.18 -0.74
C ALA A 587 -6.72 41.33 -0.53
N TYR A 588 -7.86 41.93 -0.15
CA TYR A 588 -9.12 41.21 0.09
C TYR A 588 -10.08 41.26 -1.12
N ASN A 589 -9.69 41.98 -2.18
CA ASN A 589 -10.50 42.16 -3.38
C ASN A 589 -9.63 41.89 -4.63
N PRO A 590 -9.45 40.62 -5.03
CA PRO A 590 -8.59 40.25 -6.15
C PRO A 590 -9.20 40.67 -7.49
N VAL A 591 -8.38 40.67 -8.55
CA VAL A 591 -8.90 40.67 -9.92
C VAL A 591 -9.47 39.28 -10.22
N VAL A 592 -10.70 39.23 -10.72
CA VAL A 592 -11.48 37.99 -10.84
C VAL A 592 -11.97 37.67 -12.27
N SER A 593 -11.90 36.37 -12.59
CA SER A 593 -12.51 35.63 -13.70
C SER A 593 -13.84 34.94 -13.36
N PRO A 594 -15.07 35.31 -13.79
CA PRO A 594 -15.51 36.50 -14.51
C PRO A 594 -15.38 37.77 -13.66
N SER A 595 -15.47 38.94 -14.30
CA SER A 595 -15.43 40.23 -13.60
C SER A 595 -16.73 40.62 -12.88
N THR A 596 -17.84 39.89 -13.08
CA THR A 596 -19.15 40.21 -12.50
C THR A 596 -19.88 38.95 -12.05
N GLY A 597 -20.72 39.05 -11.01
CA GLY A 597 -21.69 38.01 -10.64
C GLY A 597 -21.26 37.06 -9.51
N TRP A 598 -20.04 37.19 -8.98
CA TRP A 598 -19.57 36.33 -7.88
C TRP A 598 -18.66 37.01 -6.84
N PHE A 599 -18.25 38.26 -7.03
CA PHE A 599 -17.61 39.08 -5.97
C PHE A 599 -18.42 40.36 -5.80
N PHE A 600 -18.92 40.59 -4.59
CA PHE A 600 -19.78 41.72 -4.27
C PHE A 600 -19.19 42.56 -3.12
N PRO A 601 -19.24 43.90 -3.22
CA PRO A 601 -18.84 44.76 -2.11
C PRO A 601 -19.89 44.72 -1.00
N ASP A 602 -19.45 44.52 0.25
CA ASP A 602 -20.28 44.67 1.46
C ASP A 602 -19.68 45.73 2.39
N THR A 603 -20.30 46.90 2.45
CA THR A 603 -19.81 48.03 3.25
C THR A 603 -20.14 47.92 4.74
N THR A 604 -20.98 46.95 5.13
CA THR A 604 -21.45 46.76 6.51
C THR A 604 -20.79 45.56 7.20
N GLY A 605 -20.29 44.61 6.41
CA GLY A 605 -19.60 43.41 6.88
C GLY A 605 -18.24 43.68 7.51
N SER A 606 -17.87 42.81 8.45
CA SER A 606 -16.57 42.82 9.11
C SER A 606 -15.68 41.69 8.58
N THR A 607 -14.46 42.06 8.19
CA THR A 607 -13.46 41.12 7.67
C THR A 607 -12.89 40.26 8.78
N PHE A 608 -12.83 38.94 8.54
CA PHE A 608 -12.19 37.99 9.45
C PHE A 608 -10.65 38.09 9.45
N TYR A 609 -10.02 37.88 10.60
CA TYR A 609 -8.56 37.82 10.76
C TYR A 609 -8.14 36.59 11.58
N CYS A 610 -7.14 35.86 11.10
CA CYS A 610 -6.67 34.63 11.75
C CYS A 610 -6.06 34.86 13.15
N TYR A 611 -5.25 35.92 13.32
CA TYR A 611 -4.52 36.19 14.57
C TYR A 611 -5.42 36.55 15.77
N SER A 612 -6.66 36.98 15.52
CA SER A 612 -7.65 37.30 16.54
C SER A 612 -8.56 36.12 16.89
N SER A 613 -8.30 34.92 16.36
CA SER A 613 -9.21 33.79 16.41
C SER A 613 -8.59 32.57 17.11
N ILE A 614 -9.41 31.86 17.89
CA ILE A 614 -9.08 30.57 18.53
C ILE A 614 -9.19 29.41 17.52
N VAL A 615 -9.42 29.69 16.23
CA VAL A 615 -9.81 28.72 15.18
C VAL A 615 -8.79 27.60 14.99
N CYS A 616 -7.50 27.84 15.29
CA CYS A 616 -6.51 26.75 15.29
C CYS A 616 -6.64 25.78 16.51
N SER A 617 -7.66 25.95 17.37
CA SER A 617 -7.97 25.08 18.52
C SER A 617 -9.45 24.69 18.68
N SER A 618 -10.38 25.20 17.85
CA SER A 618 -11.77 24.73 17.79
C SER A 618 -12.38 24.83 16.38
N LEU A 619 -13.25 23.88 16.05
CA LEU A 619 -14.03 23.88 14.80
C LEU A 619 -15.14 24.94 14.88
N PRO A 620 -15.24 25.87 13.92
CA PRO A 620 -16.39 26.76 13.80
C PRO A 620 -17.62 26.03 13.20
N PRO A 621 -18.83 26.59 13.38
CA PRO A 621 -20.06 25.99 12.86
C PRO A 621 -20.11 25.99 11.33
N ALA A 622 -20.75 24.96 10.77
CA ALA A 622 -21.05 24.86 9.34
C ALA A 622 -22.00 26.00 8.91
N LEU A 623 -21.86 26.44 7.66
CA LEU A 623 -22.79 27.38 7.06
C LEU A 623 -23.98 26.63 6.47
N VAL A 624 -25.16 27.24 6.57
CA VAL A 624 -26.39 26.77 5.93
C VAL A 624 -26.62 27.67 4.72
N ASP A 625 -26.38 27.20 3.50
CA ASP A 625 -26.72 27.95 2.30
C ASP A 625 -28.10 27.51 1.79
N SER A 626 -29.11 28.34 2.03
CA SER A 626 -30.49 28.04 1.65
C SER A 626 -30.77 28.21 0.16
N ALA A 627 -29.92 28.93 -0.60
CA ALA A 627 -30.19 29.21 -2.01
C ALA A 627 -29.83 28.03 -2.92
N LEU A 628 -28.67 27.41 -2.69
CA LEU A 628 -28.24 26.20 -3.40
C LEU A 628 -29.23 25.04 -3.14
N ASN A 629 -29.57 24.82 -1.88
CA ASN A 629 -30.47 23.74 -1.48
C ASN A 629 -31.85 23.91 -2.13
N ALA A 630 -32.38 25.14 -2.19
CA ALA A 630 -33.64 25.43 -2.88
C ALA A 630 -33.56 25.17 -4.40
N MET A 631 -32.46 25.54 -5.06
CA MET A 631 -32.28 25.29 -6.50
C MET A 631 -32.20 23.80 -6.82
N ILE A 632 -31.50 23.00 -6.00
CA ILE A 632 -31.48 21.54 -6.16
C ILE A 632 -32.90 20.98 -5.97
N ALA A 633 -33.59 21.39 -4.91
CA ALA A 633 -34.93 20.89 -4.56
C ALA A 633 -35.99 21.21 -5.62
N ASN A 634 -35.89 22.38 -6.26
CA ASN A 634 -36.79 22.79 -7.35
C ASN A 634 -36.37 22.25 -8.73
N GLY A 635 -35.23 21.55 -8.83
CA GLY A 635 -34.68 21.08 -10.10
C GLY A 635 -34.21 22.21 -11.03
N GLU A 636 -33.78 23.35 -10.47
CA GLU A 636 -33.36 24.56 -11.19
C GLU A 636 -31.85 24.57 -11.54
N ILE A 637 -31.11 23.52 -11.17
CA ILE A 637 -29.72 23.32 -11.58
C ILE A 637 -29.67 22.76 -13.00
N GLU A 638 -29.34 23.64 -13.95
CA GLU A 638 -29.16 23.32 -15.36
C GLU A 638 -27.76 23.76 -15.82
N PRO A 639 -26.68 23.00 -15.52
CA PRO A 639 -25.37 23.28 -16.08
C PRO A 639 -25.40 23.02 -17.58
N GLU A 640 -24.74 23.86 -18.39
CA GLU A 640 -24.76 23.73 -19.87
C GLU A 640 -24.15 22.40 -20.39
N GLU A 641 -23.48 21.63 -19.53
CA GLU A 641 -22.78 20.37 -19.85
C GLU A 641 -23.01 19.32 -18.74
N TYR A 642 -23.24 18.05 -19.11
CA TYR A 642 -23.45 16.92 -18.18
C TYR A 642 -24.58 17.16 -17.15
N VAL A 643 -25.73 17.62 -17.65
CA VAL A 643 -26.91 17.99 -16.85
C VAL A 643 -27.33 16.82 -15.95
N ALA A 644 -27.42 15.61 -16.48
CA ALA A 644 -27.97 14.48 -15.76
C ALA A 644 -27.05 13.99 -14.63
N GLU A 645 -25.75 13.81 -14.90
CA GLU A 645 -24.78 13.34 -13.91
C GLU A 645 -24.53 14.39 -12.81
N THR A 646 -24.38 15.66 -13.19
CA THR A 646 -24.18 16.75 -12.22
C THR A 646 -25.43 16.92 -11.34
N LYS A 647 -26.62 16.76 -11.92
CA LYS A 647 -27.89 16.81 -11.19
C LYS A 647 -28.02 15.62 -10.24
N ALA A 648 -27.74 14.40 -10.69
CA ALA A 648 -27.77 13.21 -9.83
C ALA A 648 -26.83 13.37 -8.62
N ILE A 649 -25.60 13.83 -8.85
CA ILE A 649 -24.64 14.12 -7.78
C ILE A 649 -25.21 15.17 -6.81
N ALA A 650 -25.78 16.27 -7.31
CA ALA A 650 -26.34 17.32 -6.47
C ALA A 650 -27.56 16.85 -5.66
N GLU A 651 -28.43 16.02 -6.26
CA GLU A 651 -29.58 15.41 -5.60
C GLU A 651 -29.16 14.47 -4.47
N GLU A 652 -28.14 13.63 -4.67
CA GLU A 652 -27.54 12.79 -3.60
C GLU A 652 -27.04 13.61 -2.42
N TYR A 653 -26.40 14.76 -2.67
CA TYR A 653 -25.93 15.65 -1.60
C TYR A 653 -27.09 16.23 -0.79
N LEU A 654 -28.08 16.82 -1.46
CA LEU A 654 -29.21 17.45 -0.78
C LEU A 654 -30.01 16.41 -0.01
N TYR A 655 -30.28 15.24 -0.60
CA TYR A 655 -31.03 14.18 0.07
C TYR A 655 -30.35 13.76 1.37
N ARG A 656 -29.02 13.56 1.36
CA ARG A 656 -28.25 13.27 2.57
C ARG A 656 -28.35 14.38 3.61
N GLU A 657 -28.19 15.64 3.21
CA GLU A 657 -28.25 16.77 4.13
C GLU A 657 -29.62 16.87 4.82
N LEU A 658 -30.70 16.68 4.08
CA LEU A 658 -32.06 16.70 4.62
C LEU A 658 -32.42 15.45 5.43
N ALA A 659 -31.81 14.30 5.12
CA ALA A 659 -31.97 13.08 5.90
C ALA A 659 -31.23 13.16 7.25
N ASP A 660 -30.01 13.74 7.27
CA ASP A 660 -29.20 13.96 8.47
C ASP A 660 -29.78 15.07 9.38
N ASP A 661 -30.39 16.11 8.81
CA ASP A 661 -30.92 17.26 9.54
C ASP A 661 -32.43 17.44 9.35
N SER A 662 -33.19 16.79 10.24
CA SER A 662 -34.64 16.92 10.28
C SER A 662 -35.13 18.37 10.48
N ALA A 663 -34.38 19.22 11.18
CA ALA A 663 -34.77 20.61 11.40
C ALA A 663 -34.67 21.42 10.10
N LEU A 664 -33.61 21.19 9.32
CA LEU A 664 -33.46 21.76 7.98
C LEU A 664 -34.56 21.23 7.04
N ARG A 665 -34.84 19.91 7.06
CA ARG A 665 -35.91 19.32 6.24
C ARG A 665 -37.27 19.96 6.49
N PHE A 666 -37.64 20.20 7.74
CA PHE A 666 -38.93 20.82 8.07
C PHE A 666 -38.93 22.35 8.00
N SER A 667 -37.81 22.97 7.62
CA SER A 667 -37.71 24.43 7.51
C SER A 667 -38.39 25.00 6.25
N ASP A 668 -38.55 24.19 5.19
CA ASP A 668 -39.15 24.59 3.91
C ASP A 668 -40.02 23.45 3.35
N SER A 669 -41.23 23.77 2.88
CA SER A 669 -42.14 22.79 2.26
C SER A 669 -41.56 22.14 1.00
N THR A 670 -40.68 22.84 0.28
CA THR A 670 -39.99 22.37 -0.91
C THR A 670 -39.05 21.20 -0.58
N TYR A 671 -38.34 21.28 0.54
CA TYR A 671 -37.48 20.18 1.01
C TYR A 671 -38.28 18.95 1.45
N ILE A 672 -39.45 19.16 2.06
CA ILE A 672 -40.37 18.06 2.39
C ILE A 672 -40.83 17.36 1.10
N GLN A 673 -41.24 18.13 0.09
CA GLN A 673 -41.70 17.60 -1.20
C GLN A 673 -40.58 16.88 -1.94
N PHE A 674 -39.37 17.46 -2.01
CA PHE A 674 -38.19 16.83 -2.60
C PHE A 674 -37.91 15.46 -1.96
N MET A 675 -37.90 15.36 -0.63
CA MET A 675 -37.68 14.09 0.07
C MET A 675 -38.78 13.05 -0.19
N LEU A 676 -40.03 13.49 -0.43
CA LEU A 676 -41.15 12.59 -0.76
C LEU A 676 -41.05 12.07 -2.19
N GLU A 677 -40.65 12.92 -3.14
CA GLU A 677 -40.46 12.55 -4.55
C GLU A 677 -39.28 11.60 -4.72
N LYS A 678 -38.13 11.95 -4.12
CA LYS A 678 -36.90 11.16 -4.21
C LYS A 678 -36.88 9.91 -3.34
N GLY A 679 -37.78 9.79 -2.37
CA GLY A 679 -37.83 8.69 -1.39
C GLY A 679 -38.04 7.28 -1.97
N PHE A 680 -38.34 7.16 -3.27
CA PHE A 680 -38.48 5.89 -3.99
C PHE A 680 -37.69 5.88 -5.31
N GLU A 681 -36.66 6.72 -5.41
CA GLU A 681 -35.74 6.80 -6.55
C GLU A 681 -34.33 6.34 -6.13
N ASN A 682 -33.45 6.17 -7.13
CA ASN A 682 -32.06 5.73 -6.94
C ASN A 682 -31.33 6.50 -5.85
N THR A 683 -31.54 7.82 -5.77
CA THR A 683 -30.96 8.70 -4.75
C THR A 683 -31.23 8.22 -3.31
N ALA A 684 -32.48 7.87 -2.99
CA ALA A 684 -32.85 7.39 -1.67
C ALA A 684 -32.34 5.97 -1.41
N TYR A 685 -32.46 5.08 -2.39
CA TYR A 685 -31.96 3.70 -2.29
C TYR A 685 -30.45 3.64 -2.04
N LEU A 686 -29.67 4.47 -2.73
CA LEU A 686 -28.22 4.59 -2.52
C LEU A 686 -27.89 5.15 -1.13
N TYR A 687 -28.63 6.16 -0.67
CA TYR A 687 -28.48 6.69 0.68
C TYR A 687 -28.74 5.61 1.74
N ASP A 688 -29.85 4.89 1.63
CA ASP A 688 -30.24 3.85 2.59
C ASP A 688 -29.23 2.68 2.58
N ALA A 689 -28.77 2.24 1.40
CA ALA A 689 -27.72 1.24 1.27
C ALA A 689 -26.43 1.67 1.98
N GLU A 690 -26.03 2.94 1.83
CA GLU A 690 -24.86 3.48 2.51
C GLU A 690 -25.02 3.55 4.04
N GLU A 691 -26.20 3.93 4.53
CA GLU A 691 -26.46 3.96 5.98
C GLU A 691 -26.44 2.55 6.58
N TYR A 692 -26.97 1.53 5.87
CA TYR A 692 -26.83 0.14 6.29
C TYR A 692 -25.36 -0.32 6.28
N LEU A 693 -24.58 0.02 5.25
CA LEU A 693 -23.14 -0.24 5.22
C LEU A 693 -22.40 0.46 6.37
N ARG A 694 -22.73 1.71 6.67
CA ARG A 694 -22.16 2.44 7.83
C ARG A 694 -22.54 1.75 9.14
N ALA A 695 -23.79 1.32 9.29
CA ALA A 695 -24.27 0.57 10.44
C ALA A 695 -23.56 -0.79 10.59
N ALA A 696 -23.15 -1.42 9.50
CA ALA A 696 -22.34 -2.65 9.49
C ALA A 696 -21.00 -2.47 10.24
N TYR A 697 -20.41 -1.26 10.20
CA TYR A 697 -19.19 -0.91 10.94
C TYR A 697 -19.46 -0.35 12.35
N SER A 698 -20.70 0.05 12.64
CA SER A 698 -21.07 0.63 13.93
C SER A 698 -21.11 -0.42 15.06
N ILE A 699 -20.89 0.04 16.29
CA ILE A 699 -20.93 -0.81 17.49
C ILE A 699 -21.69 -0.10 18.59
N ASP A 700 -22.53 -0.84 19.30
CA ASP A 700 -23.27 -0.32 20.45
C ASP A 700 -22.32 0.12 21.58
N THR A 701 -22.68 1.21 22.27
CA THR A 701 -21.84 1.88 23.26
C THR A 701 -21.44 0.99 24.44
N PHE A 702 -22.29 0.04 24.86
CA PHE A 702 -21.93 -0.93 25.89
C PHE A 702 -20.82 -1.87 25.40
N TYR A 703 -20.95 -2.40 24.18
CA TYR A 703 -19.94 -3.24 23.55
C TYR A 703 -18.61 -2.50 23.40
N MET A 704 -18.64 -1.24 22.95
CA MET A 704 -17.43 -0.40 22.85
C MET A 704 -16.72 -0.27 24.20
N SER A 705 -17.48 0.01 25.26
CA SER A 705 -16.91 0.20 26.61
C SER A 705 -16.25 -1.07 27.17
N LEU A 706 -16.81 -2.25 26.85
CA LEU A 706 -16.25 -3.53 27.27
C LEU A 706 -14.98 -3.88 26.49
N VAL A 707 -14.96 -3.67 25.18
CA VAL A 707 -13.76 -3.85 24.34
C VAL A 707 -12.63 -2.92 24.80
N ASP A 708 -12.93 -1.64 25.05
CA ASP A 708 -11.96 -0.68 25.58
C ASP A 708 -11.40 -1.14 26.95
N SER A 709 -12.25 -1.65 27.83
CA SER A 709 -11.82 -2.16 29.15
C SER A 709 -10.88 -3.37 29.02
N CYS A 710 -11.19 -4.31 28.13
CA CYS A 710 -10.33 -5.46 27.86
C CYS A 710 -8.98 -5.02 27.25
N ASN A 711 -9.00 -4.15 26.23
CA ASN A 711 -7.78 -3.66 25.57
C ASN A 711 -6.87 -2.90 26.55
N LEU A 712 -7.44 -2.10 27.46
CA LEU A 712 -6.68 -1.40 28.49
C LEU A 712 -5.98 -2.39 29.45
N GLN A 713 -6.68 -3.43 29.90
CA GLN A 713 -6.10 -4.46 30.74
C GLN A 713 -5.01 -5.27 30.03
N ILE A 714 -5.23 -5.62 28.76
CA ILE A 714 -4.24 -6.30 27.91
C ILE A 714 -2.96 -5.45 27.78
N THR A 715 -3.11 -4.13 27.58
CA THR A 715 -1.98 -3.19 27.51
C THR A 715 -1.18 -3.18 28.80
N ILE A 716 -1.85 -3.05 29.95
CA ILE A 716 -1.20 -3.05 31.28
C ILE A 716 -0.45 -4.35 31.55
N LEU A 717 -1.06 -5.49 31.22
CA LEU A 717 -0.44 -6.81 31.41
C LEU A 717 0.77 -7.00 30.50
N THR A 718 0.70 -6.53 29.25
CA THR A 718 1.81 -6.61 28.30
C THR A 718 3.00 -5.75 28.74
N ASP A 719 2.75 -4.53 29.20
CA ASP A 719 3.79 -3.66 29.78
C ASP A 719 4.41 -4.29 31.04
N SER A 720 3.62 -5.07 31.80
CA SER A 720 4.11 -5.78 32.99
C SER A 720 4.99 -6.98 32.62
N ILE A 721 4.67 -7.71 31.55
CA ILE A 721 5.46 -8.85 31.06
C ILE A 721 6.89 -8.43 30.73
N GLU A 722 7.11 -7.24 30.15
CA GLU A 722 8.45 -6.72 29.90
C GLU A 722 9.29 -6.63 31.18
N LYS A 723 8.73 -6.06 32.25
CA LYS A 723 9.40 -5.93 33.56
C LYS A 723 9.64 -7.28 34.23
N LEU A 724 8.65 -8.17 34.16
CA LEU A 724 8.77 -9.51 34.74
C LEU A 724 9.85 -10.35 34.02
N ASN A 725 10.04 -10.15 32.72
CA ASN A 725 11.13 -10.78 31.97
C ASN A 725 12.50 -10.30 32.46
N GLU A 726 12.66 -9.00 32.72
CA GLU A 726 13.90 -8.44 33.28
C GLU A 726 14.22 -8.99 34.68
N GLU A 727 13.19 -9.27 35.49
CA GLU A 727 13.33 -9.85 36.83
C GLU A 727 13.42 -11.40 36.83
N GLY A 728 13.23 -12.06 35.69
CA GLY A 728 13.25 -13.52 35.57
C GLY A 728 12.06 -14.24 36.25
N LEU A 729 10.92 -13.57 36.42
CA LEU A 729 9.75 -14.07 37.14
C LEU A 729 8.79 -14.85 36.22
N THR A 730 9.24 -16.01 35.74
CA THR A 730 8.53 -16.82 34.71
C THR A 730 7.11 -17.23 35.08
N ASP A 731 6.83 -17.54 36.35
CA ASP A 731 5.49 -17.96 36.78
C ASP A 731 4.45 -16.82 36.68
N LEU A 732 4.88 -15.58 36.97
CA LEU A 732 4.02 -14.40 36.85
C LEU A 732 3.78 -14.04 35.39
N ILE A 733 4.76 -14.28 34.51
CA ILE A 733 4.59 -14.12 33.06
C ILE A 733 3.54 -15.09 32.54
N GLU A 734 3.58 -16.37 32.94
CA GLU A 734 2.55 -17.35 32.55
C GLU A 734 1.15 -16.94 33.03
N GLN A 735 1.01 -16.41 34.25
CA GLN A 735 -0.27 -15.91 34.77
C GLN A 735 -0.78 -14.68 34.00
N ALA A 736 0.12 -13.77 33.63
CA ALA A 736 -0.23 -12.61 32.82
C ALA A 736 -0.72 -13.05 31.43
N ILE A 737 0.01 -13.94 30.76
CA ILE A 737 -0.37 -14.49 29.45
C ILE A 737 -1.74 -15.19 29.53
N TYR A 738 -1.99 -16.01 30.55
CA TYR A 738 -3.29 -16.66 30.76
C TYR A 738 -4.43 -15.65 30.94
N THR A 739 -4.18 -14.55 31.64
CA THR A 739 -5.19 -13.49 31.83
C THR A 739 -5.47 -12.75 30.52
N ILE A 740 -4.44 -12.49 29.72
CA ILE A 740 -4.59 -11.91 28.37
C ILE A 740 -5.40 -12.87 27.47
N ASP A 741 -5.13 -14.18 27.51
CA ASP A 741 -5.90 -15.19 26.77
C ASP A 741 -7.40 -15.11 27.11
N PHE A 742 -7.75 -14.97 28.39
CA PHE A 742 -9.14 -14.81 28.83
C PHE A 742 -9.79 -13.50 28.33
N LEU A 743 -9.05 -12.39 28.36
CA LEU A 743 -9.52 -11.10 27.83
C LEU A 743 -9.73 -11.18 26.30
N ASN A 744 -8.83 -11.85 25.57
CA ASN A 744 -8.98 -12.11 24.14
C ASN A 744 -10.20 -12.97 23.83
N GLN A 745 -10.46 -14.02 24.61
CA GLN A 745 -11.69 -14.82 24.48
C GLN A 745 -12.93 -13.96 24.66
N THR A 746 -12.91 -13.04 25.62
CA THR A 746 -14.00 -12.10 25.86
C THR A 746 -14.23 -11.21 24.64
N ILE A 747 -13.17 -10.61 24.08
CA ILE A 747 -13.22 -9.81 22.85
C ILE A 747 -13.75 -10.65 21.67
N ASN A 748 -13.28 -11.89 21.50
CA ASN A 748 -13.73 -12.78 20.43
C ASN A 748 -15.22 -13.12 20.53
N ASN A 749 -15.73 -13.39 21.74
CA ASN A 749 -17.15 -13.61 21.95
C ASN A 749 -17.99 -12.37 21.58
N LEU A 750 -17.46 -11.16 21.81
CA LEU A 750 -18.12 -9.92 21.38
C LEU A 750 -18.12 -9.76 19.86
N TYR A 751 -17.05 -10.17 19.17
CA TYR A 751 -17.03 -10.21 17.70
C TYR A 751 -18.07 -11.17 17.12
N ILE A 752 -18.19 -12.37 17.70
CA ILE A 752 -19.21 -13.36 17.29
C ILE A 752 -20.62 -12.80 17.50
N GLN A 753 -20.87 -12.10 18.61
CA GLN A 753 -22.17 -11.45 18.84
C GLN A 753 -22.48 -10.34 17.83
N ARG A 754 -21.46 -9.57 17.42
CA ARG A 754 -21.59 -8.52 16.40
C ARG A 754 -21.92 -9.08 15.01
N GLU A 755 -21.47 -10.30 14.71
CA GLU A 755 -21.60 -10.93 13.38
C GLU A 755 -23.05 -11.02 12.91
N ALA A 756 -24.01 -11.27 13.82
CA ALA A 756 -25.43 -11.29 13.47
C ALA A 756 -25.98 -9.92 13.04
N THR A 757 -25.56 -8.84 13.72
CA THR A 757 -25.94 -7.47 13.35
C THR A 757 -25.27 -7.04 12.06
N LEU A 758 -24.00 -7.42 11.87
CA LEU A 758 -23.27 -7.20 10.63
C LEU A 758 -24.04 -7.79 9.44
N ASN A 759 -24.36 -9.09 9.49
CA ASN A 759 -25.01 -9.78 8.38
C ASN A 759 -26.40 -9.21 8.08
N ASN A 760 -27.20 -8.87 9.09
CA ASN A 760 -28.49 -8.21 8.89
C ASN A 760 -28.35 -6.85 8.19
N ASN A 761 -27.34 -6.05 8.57
CA ASN A 761 -27.09 -4.77 7.90
C ASN A 761 -26.63 -4.97 6.45
N LEU A 762 -25.81 -5.98 6.17
CA LEU A 762 -25.37 -6.29 4.81
C LEU A 762 -26.54 -6.75 3.93
N GLU A 763 -27.43 -7.63 4.43
CA GLU A 763 -28.63 -8.07 3.71
C GLU A 763 -29.57 -6.90 3.38
N ASN A 764 -29.75 -5.96 4.30
CA ASN A 764 -30.55 -4.77 4.04
C ASN A 764 -29.84 -3.80 3.07
N ALA A 765 -28.52 -3.65 3.16
CA ALA A 765 -27.74 -2.84 2.23
C ALA A 765 -27.85 -3.40 0.79
N GLU A 766 -27.73 -4.72 0.64
CA GLU A 766 -27.89 -5.43 -0.63
C GLU A 766 -29.28 -5.18 -1.23
N LEU A 767 -30.34 -5.38 -0.42
CA LEU A 767 -31.71 -5.15 -0.87
C LEU A 767 -31.95 -3.72 -1.37
N GLN A 768 -31.45 -2.70 -0.65
CA GLN A 768 -31.57 -1.31 -1.10
C GLN A 768 -30.77 -1.06 -2.38
N ASN A 769 -29.58 -1.64 -2.47
CA ASN A 769 -28.71 -1.49 -3.64
C ASN A 769 -29.31 -2.14 -4.90
N GLU A 770 -30.04 -3.24 -4.77
CA GLU A 770 -30.76 -3.90 -5.88
C GLU A 770 -31.91 -3.06 -6.47
N TYR A 771 -32.49 -2.14 -5.69
CA TYR A 771 -33.55 -1.25 -6.20
C TYR A 771 -33.02 -0.15 -7.12
N VAL A 772 -31.70 0.10 -7.13
CA VAL A 772 -31.08 1.08 -8.02
C VAL A 772 -31.13 0.57 -9.46
N THR A 773 -32.05 1.11 -10.25
CA THR A 773 -32.27 0.68 -11.64
C THR A 773 -32.41 1.89 -12.56
N ASN A 774 -31.91 1.77 -13.80
CA ASN A 774 -31.90 2.86 -14.79
C ASN A 774 -31.31 4.18 -14.27
N GLY A 775 -30.29 4.11 -13.40
CA GLY A 775 -29.65 5.30 -12.85
C GLY A 775 -28.68 6.00 -13.79
N GLU A 776 -28.32 7.21 -13.42
CA GLU A 776 -27.28 7.97 -14.10
C GLU A 776 -25.89 7.37 -13.77
N LEU A 777 -24.87 7.71 -14.56
CA LEU A 777 -23.53 7.12 -14.40
C LEU A 777 -22.97 7.18 -12.96
N PRO A 778 -23.06 8.29 -12.21
CA PRO A 778 -22.65 8.33 -10.80
C PRO A 778 -23.36 7.31 -9.91
N GLU A 779 -24.67 7.13 -10.11
CA GLU A 779 -25.52 6.25 -9.32
C GLU A 779 -25.17 4.78 -9.60
N ILE A 780 -24.98 4.43 -10.87
CA ILE A 780 -24.55 3.08 -11.30
C ILE A 780 -23.16 2.74 -10.71
N ASN A 781 -22.23 3.68 -10.77
CA ASN A 781 -20.89 3.48 -10.21
C ASN A 781 -20.95 3.29 -8.67
N ALA A 782 -21.79 4.07 -7.97
CA ALA A 782 -21.98 3.95 -6.53
C ALA A 782 -22.58 2.59 -6.16
N ALA A 783 -23.62 2.15 -6.87
CA ALA A 783 -24.24 0.84 -6.67
C ALA A 783 -23.25 -0.31 -6.87
N LEU A 784 -22.40 -0.24 -7.92
CA LEU A 784 -21.36 -1.24 -8.17
C LEU A 784 -20.30 -1.27 -7.05
N MET A 785 -19.86 -0.11 -6.55
CA MET A 785 -18.90 -0.07 -5.45
C MET A 785 -19.49 -0.60 -4.13
N ASN A 786 -20.76 -0.33 -3.87
CA ASN A 786 -21.50 -0.90 -2.74
C ASN A 786 -21.58 -2.43 -2.85
N GLU A 787 -22.00 -2.95 -4.01
CA GLU A 787 -22.09 -4.40 -4.26
C GLU A 787 -20.74 -5.10 -4.02
N ILE A 788 -19.64 -4.53 -4.51
CA ILE A 788 -18.30 -5.09 -4.30
C ILE A 788 -17.89 -5.04 -2.82
N GLU A 789 -18.21 -3.96 -2.10
CA GLU A 789 -17.93 -3.87 -0.66
C GLU A 789 -18.76 -4.90 0.14
N ILE A 790 -20.05 -5.05 -0.17
CA ILE A 790 -20.94 -6.04 0.46
C ILE A 790 -20.36 -7.44 0.28
N ASN A 791 -20.09 -7.86 -0.97
CA ASN A 791 -19.50 -9.16 -1.27
C ASN A 791 -18.15 -9.39 -0.55
N TYR A 792 -17.32 -8.34 -0.47
CA TYR A 792 -16.05 -8.41 0.25
C TYR A 792 -16.25 -8.64 1.75
N LEU A 793 -17.20 -7.93 2.38
CA LEU A 793 -17.51 -8.09 3.80
C LEU A 793 -18.14 -9.46 4.11
N GLU A 794 -19.09 -9.92 3.29
CA GLU A 794 -19.74 -11.23 3.44
C GLU A 794 -18.76 -12.40 3.32
N SER A 795 -17.73 -12.24 2.50
CA SER A 795 -16.63 -13.22 2.38
C SER A 795 -15.65 -13.23 3.56
N GLY A 796 -15.87 -12.39 4.58
CA GLY A 796 -14.95 -12.21 5.70
C GLY A 796 -13.69 -11.41 5.34
N GLY A 797 -13.77 -10.57 4.30
CA GLY A 797 -12.64 -9.78 3.80
C GLY A 797 -11.70 -10.54 2.86
N ASN A 798 -12.22 -11.44 2.04
CA ASN A 798 -11.41 -12.17 1.07
C ASN A 798 -10.94 -11.23 -0.07
N ILE A 799 -9.63 -10.96 -0.13
CA ILE A 799 -9.00 -10.13 -1.16
C ILE A 799 -9.29 -10.59 -2.59
N GLU A 800 -9.56 -11.89 -2.78
CA GLU A 800 -9.83 -12.48 -4.09
C GLU A 800 -11.13 -11.92 -4.70
N ILE A 801 -12.11 -11.50 -3.90
CA ILE A 801 -13.32 -10.80 -4.35
C ILE A 801 -12.95 -9.50 -5.09
N LEU A 802 -12.00 -8.75 -4.52
CA LEU A 802 -11.55 -7.50 -5.11
C LEU A 802 -10.66 -7.74 -6.34
N GLN A 803 -9.84 -8.79 -6.34
CA GLN A 803 -9.01 -9.18 -7.48
C GLN A 803 -9.86 -9.64 -8.67
N ASN A 804 -10.91 -10.42 -8.43
CA ASN A 804 -11.83 -10.87 -9.48
C ASN A 804 -12.63 -9.71 -10.08
N ASN A 805 -12.93 -8.68 -9.29
CA ASN A 805 -13.59 -7.46 -9.75
C ASN A 805 -12.62 -6.36 -10.24
N TYR A 806 -11.30 -6.63 -10.33
CA TYR A 806 -10.30 -5.61 -10.61
C TYR A 806 -10.58 -4.81 -11.88
N SER A 807 -11.01 -5.46 -12.98
CA SER A 807 -11.34 -4.76 -14.23
C SER A 807 -12.52 -3.78 -14.07
N ASN A 808 -13.54 -4.16 -13.31
CA ASN A 808 -14.73 -3.35 -13.07
C ASN A 808 -14.38 -2.15 -12.18
N ILE A 809 -13.66 -2.40 -11.07
CA ILE A 809 -13.15 -1.35 -10.18
C ILE A 809 -12.24 -0.39 -10.95
N TYR A 810 -11.31 -0.92 -11.75
CA TYR A 810 -10.38 -0.12 -12.54
C TYR A 810 -11.11 0.74 -13.58
N SER A 811 -12.16 0.19 -14.21
CA SER A 811 -12.96 0.95 -15.18
C SER A 811 -13.64 2.17 -14.56
N VAL A 812 -14.08 2.09 -13.29
CA VAL A 812 -14.62 3.21 -12.53
C VAL A 812 -13.51 4.16 -12.08
N ALA A 813 -12.40 3.64 -11.56
CA ALA A 813 -11.26 4.44 -11.09
C ALA A 813 -10.64 5.33 -12.18
N MET A 814 -10.73 4.90 -13.45
CA MET A 814 -10.23 5.62 -14.64
C MET A 814 -11.22 6.63 -15.22
N GLN A 815 -12.42 6.78 -14.66
CA GLN A 815 -13.39 7.80 -15.12
C GLN A 815 -13.02 9.19 -14.62
N CYS A 816 -13.58 10.21 -15.26
CA CYS A 816 -13.52 11.57 -14.74
C CYS A 816 -14.32 11.64 -13.42
N PRO A 817 -13.74 12.08 -12.29
CA PRO A 817 -14.46 12.14 -11.01
C PRO A 817 -15.68 13.06 -11.05
N TYR A 818 -15.73 14.05 -11.93
CA TYR A 818 -16.88 14.97 -12.04
C TYR A 818 -18.07 14.38 -12.81
N SER A 819 -17.86 13.34 -13.62
CA SER A 819 -18.93 12.63 -14.34
C SER A 819 -19.25 11.28 -13.69
N GLY A 820 -18.23 10.58 -13.18
CA GLY A 820 -18.38 9.28 -12.51
C GLY A 820 -18.75 9.40 -11.02
N GLY A 821 -18.77 10.61 -10.47
CA GLY A 821 -19.14 10.89 -9.08
C GLY A 821 -18.12 10.41 -8.04
N GLY A 822 -18.55 10.40 -6.77
CA GLY A 822 -17.69 10.02 -5.65
C GLY A 822 -17.23 8.55 -5.66
N ALA A 823 -17.91 7.68 -6.39
CA ALA A 823 -17.54 6.28 -6.56
C ALA A 823 -16.16 6.11 -7.21
N VAL A 824 -15.72 7.06 -8.04
CA VAL A 824 -14.37 7.08 -8.64
C VAL A 824 -13.28 7.07 -7.56
N GLU A 825 -13.45 7.87 -6.50
CA GLU A 825 -12.47 7.94 -5.40
C GLU A 825 -12.48 6.68 -4.53
N ARG A 826 -13.66 6.08 -4.28
CA ARG A 826 -13.75 4.75 -3.62
C ARG A 826 -13.07 3.66 -4.45
N ALA A 827 -13.28 3.66 -5.77
CA ALA A 827 -12.62 2.73 -6.68
C ALA A 827 -11.10 2.89 -6.66
N ARG A 828 -10.57 4.13 -6.58
CA ARG A 828 -9.14 4.40 -6.46
C ARG A 828 -8.56 3.88 -5.15
N SER A 829 -9.27 4.05 -4.03
CA SER A 829 -8.92 3.44 -2.73
C SER A 829 -8.85 1.92 -2.82
N LEU A 830 -9.83 1.27 -3.49
CA LEU A 830 -9.83 -0.18 -3.72
C LEU A 830 -8.64 -0.61 -4.59
N ILE A 831 -8.37 0.09 -5.70
CA ILE A 831 -7.22 -0.23 -6.55
C ILE A 831 -5.93 -0.07 -5.77
N SER A 832 -5.74 0.99 -4.99
CA SER A 832 -4.50 1.18 -4.22
C SER A 832 -4.36 0.18 -3.06
N PHE A 833 -5.44 -0.48 -2.66
CA PHE A 833 -5.39 -1.58 -1.69
C PHE A 833 -4.71 -2.83 -2.27
N ILE A 834 -4.94 -3.09 -3.56
CA ILE A 834 -4.44 -4.25 -4.33
C ILE A 834 -3.13 -3.93 -5.07
N ASN A 835 -3.06 -2.76 -5.69
CA ASN A 835 -1.99 -2.26 -6.54
C ASN A 835 -1.79 -0.75 -6.30
N ASP A 836 -0.82 -0.42 -5.47
CA ASP A 836 -0.46 0.95 -5.09
C ASP A 836 0.29 1.74 -6.18
N SER A 837 0.57 1.12 -7.33
CA SER A 837 1.44 1.70 -8.37
C SER A 837 0.69 2.31 -9.56
N VAL A 838 -0.63 2.33 -9.53
CA VAL A 838 -1.47 2.90 -10.60
C VAL A 838 -1.47 4.43 -10.54
N ILE A 839 -1.37 5.10 -11.69
CA ILE A 839 -1.40 6.57 -11.82
C ILE A 839 -2.68 6.98 -12.53
N TYR A 840 -3.33 8.04 -12.04
CA TYR A 840 -4.52 8.64 -12.66
C TYR A 840 -4.15 10.00 -13.28
N ASN A 841 -4.91 10.45 -14.28
CA ASN A 841 -4.73 11.77 -14.88
C ASN A 841 -6.10 12.39 -15.18
N ASP A 842 -6.66 13.06 -14.18
CA ASP A 842 -8.02 13.59 -14.28
C ASP A 842 -8.10 14.76 -15.24
N ASP A 843 -7.05 15.57 -15.36
CA ASP A 843 -6.98 16.63 -16.38
C ASP A 843 -7.21 16.07 -17.78
N LEU A 844 -6.48 15.01 -18.13
CA LEU A 844 -6.60 14.38 -19.44
C LEU A 844 -7.94 13.65 -19.60
N VAL A 845 -8.34 12.86 -18.60
CA VAL A 845 -9.55 12.05 -18.67
C VAL A 845 -10.80 12.94 -18.73
N CYS A 846 -10.90 13.95 -17.87
CA CYS A 846 -12.02 14.89 -17.88
C CYS A 846 -12.00 15.77 -19.14
N LEU A 847 -10.83 16.14 -19.68
CA LEU A 847 -10.74 16.83 -20.96
C LEU A 847 -11.27 15.97 -22.11
N GLN A 848 -10.86 14.70 -22.18
CA GLN A 848 -11.33 13.75 -23.19
C GLN A 848 -12.82 13.47 -23.08
N ASN A 849 -13.35 13.44 -21.86
CA ASN A 849 -14.78 13.31 -21.63
C ASN A 849 -15.56 14.58 -21.99
N GLY A 850 -14.87 15.72 -22.19
CA GLY A 850 -15.42 17.02 -22.60
C GLY A 850 -15.72 17.99 -21.46
N VAL A 851 -15.42 17.61 -20.20
CA VAL A 851 -15.66 18.41 -18.99
C VAL A 851 -14.81 19.68 -18.96
N TYR A 852 -13.55 19.60 -19.38
CA TYR A 852 -12.70 20.79 -19.50
C TYR A 852 -12.85 21.41 -20.89
N ARG A 853 -13.77 22.37 -21.06
CA ARG A 853 -13.69 23.30 -22.20
C ARG A 853 -12.76 24.46 -21.87
N PHE A 854 -11.86 24.80 -22.80
CA PHE A 854 -11.20 26.10 -22.75
C PHE A 854 -12.27 27.18 -22.82
N ALA A 855 -12.23 28.15 -21.90
CA ALA A 855 -12.88 29.43 -22.15
C ALA A 855 -12.46 29.91 -23.55
N ASN A 856 -13.36 30.59 -24.24
CA ASN A 856 -13.19 31.10 -25.59
C ASN A 856 -12.14 32.25 -25.65
N ASP A 857 -10.98 32.07 -25.01
CA ASP A 857 -9.78 32.80 -25.36
C ASP A 857 -9.42 32.33 -26.76
N SER A 858 -9.31 33.30 -27.65
CA SER A 858 -8.90 33.18 -29.04
C SER A 858 -7.54 32.52 -29.19
N ILE A 859 -7.44 31.23 -28.89
CA ILE A 859 -6.49 30.33 -29.49
C ILE A 859 -7.07 30.13 -30.89
N ASN A 860 -6.32 30.55 -31.90
CA ASN A 860 -6.48 30.01 -33.25
C ASN A 860 -6.27 28.49 -33.16
N THR A 861 -7.29 27.74 -32.75
CA THR A 861 -7.44 26.37 -33.16
C THR A 861 -7.56 26.46 -34.67
N GLN A 862 -6.46 26.15 -35.36
CA GLN A 862 -6.63 25.68 -36.73
C GLN A 862 -7.53 24.45 -36.60
N GLU A 863 -8.83 24.61 -36.91
CA GLU A 863 -9.71 23.49 -37.15
C GLU A 863 -8.97 22.56 -38.11
N LEU A 864 -8.62 21.37 -37.64
CA LEU A 864 -7.97 20.38 -38.49
C LEU A 864 -8.98 19.98 -39.57
N ASN A 865 -8.74 20.46 -40.80
CA ASN A 865 -9.46 20.05 -41.99
C ASN A 865 -9.45 18.53 -42.12
N LYS A 866 -10.62 17.87 -42.12
CA LYS A 866 -10.77 16.42 -42.28
C LYS A 866 -11.89 16.07 -43.25
N ILE A 867 -11.85 14.85 -43.78
CA ILE A 867 -12.92 14.27 -44.63
C ILE A 867 -13.60 13.09 -43.94
N ILE A 868 -14.93 13.06 -43.97
CA ILE A 868 -15.77 11.93 -43.57
C ILE A 868 -16.42 11.35 -44.82
N VAL A 869 -16.54 10.03 -44.86
CA VAL A 869 -17.09 9.28 -46.00
C VAL A 869 -18.20 8.38 -45.46
N GLN A 870 -19.44 8.63 -45.87
CA GLN A 870 -20.62 7.91 -45.35
C GLN A 870 -21.67 7.61 -46.44
N PRO A 871 -22.33 6.43 -46.40
CA PRO A 871 -21.98 5.28 -45.56
C PRO A 871 -20.65 4.66 -46.00
N ASN A 872 -19.92 4.08 -45.06
CA ASN A 872 -18.69 3.32 -45.34
C ASN A 872 -18.62 2.13 -44.35
N PRO A 873 -18.86 0.89 -44.81
CA PRO A 873 -18.91 0.45 -46.21
C PRO A 873 -20.12 0.93 -47.03
N THR A 874 -20.01 0.89 -48.36
CA THR A 874 -21.09 1.24 -49.31
C THR A 874 -21.20 0.25 -50.48
N ASN A 875 -22.34 0.25 -51.17
CA ASN A 875 -22.60 -0.58 -52.35
C ASN A 875 -22.60 0.26 -53.64
N ASP A 876 -23.34 1.38 -53.64
CA ASP A 876 -23.65 2.12 -54.86
C ASP A 876 -23.27 3.61 -54.80
N LYS A 877 -23.34 4.25 -53.63
CA LYS A 877 -23.08 5.70 -53.49
C LYS A 877 -22.41 6.02 -52.17
N VAL A 878 -21.52 7.00 -52.18
CA VAL A 878 -20.88 7.50 -50.97
C VAL A 878 -20.90 9.02 -50.94
N GLU A 879 -21.15 9.58 -49.77
CA GLU A 879 -21.08 11.01 -49.54
C GLU A 879 -19.76 11.38 -48.87
N ILE A 880 -19.08 12.37 -49.43
CA ILE A 880 -17.87 12.98 -48.88
C ILE A 880 -18.29 14.25 -48.16
N LEU A 881 -17.96 14.35 -46.88
CA LEU A 881 -18.18 15.49 -46.01
C LEU A 881 -16.86 16.12 -45.63
N LEU A 882 -16.73 17.42 -45.89
CA LEU A 882 -15.61 18.26 -45.49
C LEU A 882 -15.90 18.91 -44.13
N ILE A 883 -15.04 18.68 -43.15
CA ILE A 883 -15.11 19.32 -41.83
C ILE A 883 -13.86 20.18 -41.66
N GLY A 884 -14.05 21.47 -41.41
CA GLY A 884 -13.00 22.48 -41.32
C GLY A 884 -13.29 23.71 -42.21
N ASN A 885 -12.32 24.62 -42.29
CA ASN A 885 -12.43 25.86 -43.04
C ASN A 885 -11.64 25.77 -44.35
N PHE A 886 -12.36 25.41 -45.42
CA PHE A 886 -11.80 25.32 -46.77
C PHE A 886 -11.99 26.67 -47.48
N LYS A 887 -10.92 27.25 -48.04
CA LYS A 887 -11.01 28.49 -48.82
C LYS A 887 -11.89 28.27 -50.06
N ASN A 888 -12.56 29.34 -50.52
CA ASN A 888 -13.31 29.34 -51.79
C ASN A 888 -12.47 28.78 -52.94
N GLY A 889 -12.91 27.70 -53.56
CA GLY A 889 -12.18 27.03 -54.65
C GLY A 889 -12.79 25.68 -55.03
N LEU A 890 -12.19 25.04 -56.04
CA LEU A 890 -12.56 23.68 -56.45
C LEU A 890 -11.75 22.64 -55.66
N CYS A 891 -12.44 21.65 -55.12
CA CYS A 891 -11.90 20.47 -54.46
C CYS A 891 -11.93 19.31 -55.46
N GLU A 892 -10.76 18.79 -55.82
CA GLU A 892 -10.64 17.63 -56.71
C GLU A 892 -10.61 16.35 -55.87
N ILE A 893 -11.49 15.42 -56.21
CA ILE A 893 -11.70 14.17 -55.51
C ILE A 893 -11.21 13.03 -56.41
N GLU A 894 -10.30 12.21 -55.92
CA GLU A 894 -9.80 11.02 -56.61
C GLU A 894 -10.05 9.77 -55.76
N ILE A 895 -10.66 8.75 -56.36
CA ILE A 895 -10.75 7.41 -55.79
C ILE A 895 -9.64 6.57 -56.41
N LYS A 896 -8.76 5.99 -55.59
CA LYS A 896 -7.62 5.18 -56.03
C LYS A 896 -7.76 3.73 -55.58
N ASN A 897 -7.33 2.81 -56.44
CA ASN A 897 -7.21 1.40 -56.08
C ASN A 897 -5.97 1.15 -55.19
N LEU A 898 -5.75 -0.09 -54.76
CA LEU A 898 -4.60 -0.48 -53.93
C LEU A 898 -3.23 -0.29 -54.60
N LEU A 899 -3.19 -0.14 -55.94
CA LEU A 899 -1.97 0.15 -56.70
C LEU A 899 -1.71 1.66 -56.84
N GLY A 900 -2.59 2.51 -56.29
CA GLY A 900 -2.50 3.97 -56.39
C GLY A 900 -3.04 4.55 -57.70
N GLU A 901 -3.65 3.74 -58.56
CA GLU A 901 -4.23 4.19 -59.83
C GLU A 901 -5.60 4.86 -59.57
N VAL A 902 -5.83 6.02 -60.17
CA VAL A 902 -7.12 6.72 -60.11
C VAL A 902 -8.16 5.93 -60.89
N VAL A 903 -9.12 5.35 -60.19
CA VAL A 903 -10.23 4.59 -60.79
C VAL A 903 -11.47 5.46 -61.00
N LYS A 904 -11.57 6.59 -60.30
CA LYS A 904 -12.63 7.58 -60.50
C LYS A 904 -12.16 8.95 -60.02
N SER A 905 -12.52 10.01 -60.74
CA SER A 905 -12.28 11.40 -60.35
C SER A 905 -13.58 12.20 -60.40
N ASP A 906 -13.75 13.14 -59.48
CA ASP A 906 -14.88 14.07 -59.41
C ASP A 906 -14.40 15.43 -58.88
N VAL A 907 -15.24 16.46 -58.99
CA VAL A 907 -14.96 17.80 -58.48
C VAL A 907 -16.17 18.33 -57.72
N MET A 908 -15.90 19.05 -56.63
CA MET A 908 -16.91 19.82 -55.90
C MET A 908 -16.41 21.22 -55.59
N ASN A 909 -17.32 22.17 -55.41
CA ASN A 909 -16.95 23.42 -54.79
C ASN A 909 -16.68 23.14 -53.31
N CYS A 910 -15.49 23.50 -52.82
CA CYS A 910 -15.12 23.25 -51.42
C CYS A 910 -16.10 23.90 -50.43
N ASN A 911 -16.80 24.96 -50.85
CA ASN A 911 -17.82 25.64 -50.05
C ASN A 911 -19.11 24.84 -49.85
N ASP A 912 -19.41 23.90 -50.75
CA ASP A 912 -20.61 23.08 -50.64
C ASP A 912 -20.49 22.10 -49.46
N LYS A 913 -19.25 21.87 -48.97
CA LYS A 913 -18.85 20.98 -47.87
C LYS A 913 -19.28 19.53 -47.99
N GLN A 914 -20.13 19.17 -48.93
CA GLN A 914 -20.62 17.82 -49.12
C GLN A 914 -20.83 17.48 -50.60
N LYS A 915 -20.51 16.24 -50.98
CA LYS A 915 -20.73 15.73 -52.34
C LYS A 915 -20.99 14.24 -52.32
N ALA A 916 -22.10 13.82 -52.95
CA ALA A 916 -22.37 12.42 -53.23
C ALA A 916 -21.68 11.97 -54.52
N ILE A 917 -21.02 10.81 -54.47
CA ILE A 917 -20.34 10.14 -55.59
C ILE A 917 -20.94 8.76 -55.79
N ASP A 918 -21.31 8.46 -57.04
CA ASP A 918 -21.72 7.14 -57.47
C ASP A 918 -20.48 6.21 -57.59
N VAL A 919 -20.48 5.09 -56.88
CA VAL A 919 -19.41 4.09 -56.90
C VAL A 919 -19.88 2.72 -57.39
N SER A 920 -21.11 2.62 -57.90
CA SER A 920 -21.72 1.38 -58.41
C SER A 920 -20.91 0.71 -59.54
N GLY A 921 -20.14 1.49 -60.31
CA GLY A 921 -19.26 1.01 -61.37
C GLY A 921 -17.94 0.37 -60.90
N LEU A 922 -17.56 0.51 -59.62
CA LEU A 922 -16.30 -0.01 -59.07
C LEU A 922 -16.46 -1.46 -58.56
N ALA A 923 -15.41 -2.27 -58.64
CA ALA A 923 -15.43 -3.65 -58.13
C ALA A 923 -15.44 -3.68 -56.60
N ARG A 924 -15.95 -4.76 -55.99
CA ARG A 924 -15.85 -4.97 -54.53
C ARG A 924 -14.38 -4.91 -54.09
N GLY A 925 -14.08 -4.18 -53.01
CA GLY A 925 -12.70 -3.99 -52.57
C GLY A 925 -12.48 -2.76 -51.71
N VAL A 926 -11.22 -2.55 -51.32
CA VAL A 926 -10.78 -1.39 -50.55
C VAL A 926 -10.11 -0.38 -51.48
N TYR A 927 -10.51 0.88 -51.35
CA TYR A 927 -10.02 2.02 -52.12
C TYR A 927 -9.58 3.14 -51.15
N SER A 928 -8.82 4.11 -51.66
CA SER A 928 -8.60 5.38 -50.96
C SER A 928 -9.37 6.49 -51.68
N ILE A 929 -9.99 7.39 -50.91
CA ILE A 929 -10.52 8.65 -51.42
C ILE A 929 -9.56 9.75 -51.01
N ASN A 930 -9.07 10.49 -51.99
CA ASN A 930 -8.19 11.64 -51.81
C ASN A 930 -8.95 12.90 -52.24
N VAL A 931 -8.99 13.91 -51.38
CA VAL A 931 -9.53 15.23 -51.72
C VAL A 931 -8.39 16.24 -51.67
N SER A 932 -8.09 16.85 -52.81
CA SER A 932 -7.07 17.89 -52.96
C SER A 932 -7.74 19.26 -53.06
N VAL A 933 -7.26 20.19 -52.24
CA VAL A 933 -7.73 21.57 -52.17
C VAL A 933 -6.64 22.44 -52.78
N GLN A 934 -6.99 23.50 -53.53
CA GLN A 934 -6.11 24.32 -54.40
C GLN A 934 -4.80 24.86 -53.78
N ASP A 935 -4.57 24.72 -52.47
CA ASP A 935 -3.29 24.93 -51.77
C ASP A 935 -2.80 23.61 -51.11
N ILE A 936 -2.17 22.70 -51.87
CA ILE A 936 -1.36 21.51 -51.45
C ILE A 936 -1.76 20.83 -50.11
N GLN A 937 -3.06 20.67 -49.83
CA GLN A 937 -3.57 19.84 -48.74
C GLN A 937 -4.32 18.65 -49.36
N ASN A 938 -3.77 17.46 -49.14
CA ASN A 938 -4.39 16.20 -49.56
C ASN A 938 -4.99 15.51 -48.35
N LEU A 939 -6.32 15.51 -48.26
CA LEU A 939 -7.03 14.75 -47.24
C LEU A 939 -7.36 13.36 -47.80
N THR A 940 -6.97 12.32 -47.07
CA THR A 940 -7.15 10.93 -47.54
C THR A 940 -7.91 10.12 -46.51
N THR A 941 -8.85 9.30 -46.96
CA THR A 941 -9.57 8.35 -46.12
C THR A 941 -9.86 7.06 -46.86
N LYS A 942 -10.12 5.99 -46.10
CA LYS A 942 -10.42 4.65 -46.64
C LYS A 942 -11.86 4.57 -47.13
N LEU A 943 -12.11 3.95 -48.27
CA LEU A 943 -13.43 3.57 -48.77
C LEU A 943 -13.50 2.05 -48.92
N VAL A 944 -14.58 1.44 -48.41
CA VAL A 944 -14.85 0.01 -48.58
C VAL A 944 -16.11 -0.15 -49.42
N ILE A 945 -15.99 -0.82 -50.56
CA ILE A 945 -17.12 -1.16 -51.43
C ILE A 945 -17.47 -2.63 -51.21
N ILE A 946 -18.65 -2.88 -50.64
CA ILE A 946 -19.25 -4.20 -50.48
C ILE A 946 -20.40 -4.31 -51.48
N LYS A 947 -20.41 -5.32 -52.33
CA LYS A 947 -21.48 -5.56 -53.31
C LYS A 947 -22.23 -6.82 -52.95
#